data_AF-A0A1Y0IGN7-F1
#
_entry.id   AF-A0A1Y0IGN7-F1
#
_cell.length_a   1.000
_cell.length_b   1.000
_cell.length_c   1.000
_cell.angle_alpha   90.00
_cell.angle_beta   90.00
_cell.angle_gamma   90.00
#
_symmetry.space_group_name_H-M   'P 1'
#
loop_
_entity.id
_entity.type
_entity.pdbx_description
1 polymer ?
#
loop_
_entity_poly.entity_id
_entity_poly.type
_entity_poly.pdbx_seq_one_letter_code
_entity_poly.pdbx_strand_id
1 'polypeptide(L)'
;MFMNRLFTIPRRALPALAVASAILLSGCDSDDLLNTTSWSFLKFRGTWDLAGNGQIMTIDENFMQTYNYNSYGCFKVKQVALRDIKNFRNYLALGKNNSVLDFKSPASTRERYYKLDRLPEDCRDNKRFTRKDPVTTFEFFWHSMRDYYGFFELRDVNWNDVYDEFRDQITEETTNTELAEVFQKIVSKIKDAHVSISDGDEINISDTNWKGVEVALLRSDYLEEFDDIEAAFDQFLADQDQLVIRLLDHQQINTAGNSDAFYWGTLSDSSIGYLRIDREQDLETTGEVEFSENINVMLDRVERDLQAADRIMEDVLEDLKHTRGMIIDLRYNAGGYDNVAKRIARYFNPEKRKFGDKQIRNQSHRGELIDLMLDKAPRQAYENPIVVLSGGSTYSGGEVLTLALKSLPHAKVLGAPTHGVVSDTFGQKLPNGWTLTMTTEVYRDAEGTRLEAVGVTPTEEIDAYSAADMQYLSHTPIDRALQLLNATPANRPSINQLKTEMTQFIEATGVPGVAATVIHDNRIVWQGAEGFANLETGRPMSADTPANVGSISKAVMATALMQKIEAGVLDLDDSINTYGLPFALDPPHLNRPIRLRDLVTHTSGIRDTTGYSCSYYVHETGESLFGLFGSDECPDDVLTDPGQFYSSYFTPGGEYYFDNPYLESEYRQYHYSNIGAGLAAYGVEQKLGLDLATEMNEHIFKPLNMLNTRWDHTTLSEANPKALQYTLDENATPIPLPEYSYPTFYDGDLNTSTNDLAKLLISIAQGGQFEGKRILSASSVETLLSPLTDVFTQYNAQGLFWVTEGNFIGHNGYDPGTLAIMHYNKATRSGFTFIVNGEDGYIGDNNVLNSYQSLVSALYRYGLSE
;
A
#
# COMPACT_ATOMS: atom_id res chain seq x y z
N MET A 1 -8.93 14.77 -13.62
CA MET A 1 -9.24 15.34 -12.30
C MET A 1 -8.24 14.92 -11.21
N PHE A 2 -7.68 13.70 -11.28
CA PHE A 2 -6.66 13.17 -10.34
C PHE A 2 -5.34 13.96 -10.26
N MET A 3 -4.72 14.35 -11.38
CA MET A 3 -3.43 15.07 -11.33
C MET A 3 -3.49 16.43 -10.63
N ASN A 4 -4.65 17.11 -10.62
CA ASN A 4 -4.79 18.41 -9.95
C ASN A 4 -5.02 18.30 -8.43
N ARG A 5 -5.34 17.10 -7.90
CA ARG A 5 -5.49 16.83 -6.46
C ARG A 5 -4.18 16.36 -5.80
N LEU A 6 -3.16 15.96 -6.59
CA LEU A 6 -1.84 15.55 -6.10
C LEU A 6 -0.96 16.72 -5.62
N PHE A 7 -1.31 17.97 -5.94
CA PHE A 7 -0.48 19.14 -5.67
C PHE A 7 -0.72 19.81 -4.31
N THR A 8 -1.68 19.33 -3.52
CA THR A 8 -1.87 19.75 -2.14
C THR A 8 -1.14 18.78 -1.22
N ILE A 9 0.06 19.18 -0.80
CA ILE A 9 0.91 18.47 0.16
C ILE A 9 0.13 18.32 1.48
N PRO A 10 -0.14 17.11 1.97
CA PRO A 10 -0.76 16.94 3.28
C PRO A 10 0.22 17.41 4.36
N ARG A 11 -0.24 18.24 5.31
CA ARG A 11 0.62 18.69 6.43
C ARG A 11 0.99 17.53 7.36
N ARG A 12 0.12 16.52 7.48
CA ARG A 12 0.32 15.32 8.31
C ARG A 12 1.03 14.13 7.65
N ALA A 13 1.01 14.04 6.31
CA ALA A 13 1.69 12.96 5.58
C ALA A 13 3.19 13.23 5.35
N LEU A 14 3.66 14.40 5.75
CA LEU A 14 5.06 14.59 6.08
C LEU A 14 5.24 14.02 7.48
N PRO A 15 5.87 12.85 7.65
CA PRO A 15 6.42 12.60 8.97
C PRO A 15 7.36 13.78 9.20
N ALA A 16 7.32 14.36 10.40
CA ALA A 16 8.33 15.31 10.84
C ALA A 16 9.69 14.58 10.90
N LEU A 17 10.22 14.17 9.74
CA LEU A 17 11.45 13.41 9.52
C LEU A 17 12.69 14.29 9.71
N ALA A 18 12.52 15.52 10.19
CA ALA A 18 13.62 16.35 10.60
C ALA A 18 14.19 15.89 11.96
N VAL A 19 14.57 14.61 12.09
CA VAL A 19 15.61 14.23 13.03
C VAL A 19 16.93 14.33 12.29
N ALA A 20 17.29 15.55 11.91
CA ALA A 20 18.64 15.84 11.46
C ALA A 20 19.58 15.65 12.66
N SER A 21 20.55 14.75 12.52
CA SER A 21 21.79 14.71 13.32
C SER A 21 22.66 15.91 12.95
N ALA A 22 22.07 17.11 12.97
CA ALA A 22 22.80 18.34 12.83
C ALA A 22 22.97 18.90 14.24
N ILE A 23 24.22 19.11 14.65
CA ILE A 23 24.52 20.03 15.74
C ILE A 23 24.26 21.45 15.21
N LEU A 24 22.99 21.77 15.00
CA LEU A 24 22.51 23.13 14.92
C LEU A 24 22.30 23.57 16.36
N LEU A 25 22.78 24.77 16.65
CA LEU A 25 22.79 25.30 18.00
C LEU A 25 22.19 26.69 17.95
N SER A 26 20.94 26.80 18.35
CA SER A 26 20.32 28.09 18.59
C SER A 26 20.66 28.61 19.98
N GLY A 27 21.47 29.67 20.03
CA GLY A 27 21.52 30.60 21.17
C GLY A 27 20.69 31.85 20.84
N CYS A 28 19.88 32.30 21.80
CA CYS A 28 19.29 33.64 21.81
C CYS A 28 20.27 34.63 22.44
N ASP A 29 20.41 35.80 21.84
CA ASP A 29 21.24 36.89 22.37
C ASP A 29 20.70 37.37 23.73
N SER A 30 21.57 37.31 24.74
CA SER A 30 21.62 38.36 25.76
C SER A 30 23.04 38.51 26.30
N ASP A 31 23.53 39.74 26.22
CA ASP A 31 24.76 40.20 26.84
C ASP A 31 24.62 40.15 28.36
N ASP A 32 25.46 39.34 29.02
CA ASP A 32 25.92 39.64 30.36
C ASP A 32 27.23 38.90 30.70
N LEU A 33 28.13 39.62 31.36
CA LEU A 33 29.55 39.29 31.57
C LEU A 33 29.83 38.47 32.84
N LEU A 34 30.71 37.48 32.67
CA LEU A 34 31.75 36.96 33.60
C LEU A 34 31.37 36.72 35.09
N ASN A 35 31.40 35.46 35.55
CA ASN A 35 32.59 34.80 36.12
C ASN A 35 32.27 33.45 36.84
N THR A 36 33.26 32.52 36.81
CA THR A 36 33.39 31.24 37.56
C THR A 36 32.47 30.08 37.14
N THR A 37 32.90 28.98 36.51
CA THR A 37 34.06 28.10 36.73
C THR A 37 34.53 27.46 35.40
N SER A 38 35.74 27.80 34.94
CA SER A 38 36.31 27.39 33.65
C SER A 38 37.11 26.07 33.75
N TRP A 39 36.45 24.92 33.70
CA TRP A 39 37.13 23.62 33.55
C TRP A 39 36.47 22.66 32.54
N SER A 40 35.62 23.15 31.62
CA SER A 40 34.64 22.25 30.99
C SER A 40 34.80 21.90 29.50
N PHE A 41 35.33 22.81 28.68
CA PHE A 41 35.59 22.54 27.24
C PHE A 41 37.07 22.69 26.84
N LEU A 42 37.94 23.21 27.72
CA LEU A 42 39.37 23.45 27.45
C LEU A 42 40.10 22.24 26.85
N LYS A 43 39.79 21.04 27.33
CA LYS A 43 40.39 19.79 26.81
C LYS A 43 40.00 19.52 25.35
N PHE A 44 38.84 19.97 24.91
CA PHE A 44 38.31 19.79 23.55
C PHE A 44 38.73 20.90 22.58
N ARG A 45 39.54 21.88 23.02
CA ARG A 45 40.03 22.99 22.18
C ARG A 45 40.72 22.46 20.93
N GLY A 46 40.33 22.99 19.77
CA GLY A 46 40.89 22.59 18.48
C GLY A 46 39.96 22.85 17.30
N THR A 47 40.45 22.50 16.12
CA THR A 47 39.68 22.42 14.88
C THR A 47 39.39 20.95 14.58
N TRP A 48 38.12 20.63 14.33
CA TRP A 48 37.59 19.27 14.26
C TRP A 48 36.73 19.14 13.00
N ASP A 49 37.01 18.14 12.16
CA ASP A 49 36.31 17.88 10.90
C ASP A 49 35.42 16.64 11.04
N LEU A 50 34.13 16.80 10.73
CA LEU A 50 33.20 15.67 10.55
C LEU A 50 33.34 15.18 9.12
N ALA A 51 34.38 14.38 8.90
CA ALA A 51 34.77 13.95 7.56
C ALA A 51 33.63 13.19 6.86
N GLY A 52 33.27 13.62 5.65
CA GLY A 52 32.16 13.06 4.88
C GLY A 52 30.83 13.79 5.00
N ASN A 53 30.71 14.78 5.89
CA ASN A 53 29.46 15.53 6.10
C ASN A 53 29.61 17.03 5.81
N GLY A 54 30.80 17.49 5.41
CA GLY A 54 31.01 18.89 5.03
C GLY A 54 30.82 19.88 6.18
N GLN A 55 31.19 19.48 7.40
CA GLN A 55 31.12 20.33 8.59
C GLN A 55 32.45 20.36 9.33
N ILE A 56 32.90 21.56 9.68
CA ILE A 56 34.06 21.79 10.55
C ILE A 56 33.61 22.56 11.78
N MET A 57 34.15 22.18 12.92
CA MET A 57 33.90 22.81 14.20
C MET A 57 35.21 23.30 14.80
N THR A 58 35.24 24.56 15.24
CA THR A 58 36.35 25.10 16.05
C THR A 58 35.85 25.40 17.45
N ILE A 59 36.53 24.86 18.46
CA ILE A 59 36.27 25.10 19.88
C ILE A 59 37.41 25.92 20.46
N ASP A 60 37.09 27.08 21.03
CA ASP A 60 38.02 27.90 21.80
C ASP A 60 37.65 27.95 23.30
N GLU A 61 38.02 29.01 24.01
CA GLU A 61 37.76 29.16 25.44
C GLU A 61 36.33 29.58 25.76
N ASN A 62 35.66 30.27 24.84
CA ASN A 62 34.35 30.90 25.05
C ASN A 62 33.30 30.40 24.04
N PHE A 63 33.72 30.04 22.83
CA PHE A 63 32.83 29.78 21.71
C PHE A 63 33.13 28.47 21.00
N MET A 64 32.07 27.96 20.39
CA MET A 64 32.12 26.95 19.36
C MET A 64 31.60 27.57 18.05
N GLN A 65 32.40 27.52 17.00
CA GLN A 65 32.04 28.02 15.68
C GLN A 65 31.96 26.84 14.71
N THR A 66 30.85 26.76 13.96
CA THR A 66 30.66 25.77 12.90
C THR A 66 30.81 26.39 11.52
N TYR A 67 31.32 25.59 10.59
CA TYR A 67 31.52 25.93 9.18
C TYR A 67 30.90 24.83 8.35
N ASN A 68 30.24 25.18 7.26
CA ASN A 68 29.88 24.23 6.22
C ASN A 68 30.78 24.45 5.00
N TYR A 69 31.23 23.34 4.42
CA TYR A 69 32.12 23.33 3.28
C TYR A 69 31.76 22.22 2.30
N ASN A 70 32.08 22.45 1.03
CA ASN A 70 32.05 21.48 -0.04
C ASN A 70 33.09 21.91 -1.09
N SER A 71 33.08 21.28 -2.25
CA SER A 71 33.94 21.61 -3.38
C SER A 71 33.66 22.95 -4.07
N TYR A 72 32.52 23.59 -3.81
CA TYR A 72 32.25 24.97 -4.28
C TYR A 72 32.91 26.00 -3.37
N GLY A 73 32.91 25.76 -2.05
CA GLY A 73 33.61 26.62 -1.10
C GLY A 73 33.21 26.38 0.35
N CYS A 74 33.47 27.38 1.20
CA CYS A 74 33.21 27.30 2.64
C CYS A 74 32.67 28.62 3.20
N PHE A 75 31.77 28.54 4.18
CA PHE A 75 31.22 29.70 4.89
C PHE A 75 30.98 29.42 6.38
N LYS A 76 30.84 30.50 7.18
CA LYS A 76 30.53 30.40 8.61
C LYS A 76 29.03 30.25 8.79
N VAL A 77 28.64 29.31 9.64
CA VAL A 77 27.23 29.03 9.95
C VAL A 77 26.81 29.81 11.19
N LYS A 78 26.99 29.25 12.38
CA LYS A 78 26.62 29.90 13.65
C LYS A 78 27.72 29.71 14.69
N GLN A 79 27.92 30.76 15.48
CA GLN A 79 28.80 30.76 16.65
C GLN A 79 27.93 30.62 17.90
N VAL A 80 28.31 29.74 18.82
CA VAL A 80 27.56 29.48 20.05
C VAL A 80 28.47 29.61 21.25
N ALA A 81 27.99 30.29 22.28
CA ALA A 81 28.72 30.42 23.53
C ALA A 81 28.71 29.07 24.27
N LEU A 82 29.87 28.61 24.72
CA LEU A 82 30.03 27.31 25.40
C LEU A 82 29.23 27.24 26.71
N ARG A 83 28.85 28.40 27.28
CA ARG A 83 27.97 28.50 28.45
C ARG A 83 26.55 27.99 28.16
N ASP A 84 26.08 28.18 26.93
CA ASP A 84 24.72 27.83 26.51
C ASP A 84 24.61 26.34 26.16
N ILE A 85 25.75 25.68 25.87
CA ILE A 85 25.85 24.25 25.56
C ILE A 85 26.66 23.46 26.59
N LYS A 86 26.62 23.89 27.86
CA LYS A 86 27.42 23.30 28.94
C LYS A 86 27.22 21.79 29.12
N ASN A 87 26.04 21.25 28.77
CA ASN A 87 25.72 19.83 28.92
C ASN A 87 26.27 18.99 27.76
N PHE A 88 26.38 19.56 26.56
CA PHE A 88 26.93 18.90 25.37
C PHE A 88 28.31 18.26 25.62
N ARG A 89 29.15 18.89 26.45
CA ARG A 89 30.48 18.37 26.84
C ARG A 89 30.46 16.96 27.43
N ASN A 90 29.34 16.55 28.04
CA ASN A 90 29.22 15.25 28.70
C ASN A 90 29.16 14.11 27.69
N TYR A 91 28.80 14.41 26.44
CA TYR A 91 28.73 13.48 25.33
C TYR A 91 30.01 13.47 24.48
N LEU A 92 30.97 14.36 24.76
CA LEU A 92 32.24 14.45 24.06
C LEU A 92 33.34 13.64 24.77
N ALA A 93 34.12 12.90 24.00
CA ALA A 93 35.28 12.15 24.49
C ALA A 93 36.47 12.25 23.52
N LEU A 94 37.68 12.41 24.05
CA LEU A 94 38.89 12.38 23.23
C LEU A 94 39.41 10.94 23.10
N GLY A 95 39.82 10.58 21.88
CA GLY A 95 40.57 9.36 21.63
C GLY A 95 41.96 9.39 22.27
N LYS A 96 42.63 8.23 22.35
CA LYS A 96 43.90 8.03 23.09
C LYS A 96 45.02 9.03 22.75
N ASN A 97 45.04 9.57 21.52
CA ASN A 97 46.07 10.48 21.03
C ASN A 97 45.57 11.93 20.83
N ASN A 98 44.38 12.28 21.31
CA ASN A 98 43.72 13.58 21.09
C ASN A 98 43.59 14.00 19.62
N SER A 99 43.67 13.05 18.68
CA SER A 99 43.51 13.26 17.24
C SER A 99 42.09 13.00 16.74
N VAL A 100 41.24 12.43 17.61
CA VAL A 100 39.84 12.11 17.36
C VAL A 100 39.02 12.62 18.54
N LEU A 101 37.90 13.28 18.24
CA LEU A 101 36.87 13.68 19.18
C LEU A 101 35.62 12.87 18.86
N ASP A 102 35.26 11.97 19.76
CA ASP A 102 34.03 11.18 19.67
C ASP A 102 32.87 12.00 20.25
N PHE A 103 31.78 12.11 19.52
CA PHE A 103 30.48 12.51 20.04
C PHE A 103 29.62 11.26 20.22
N LYS A 104 29.33 10.93 21.49
CA LYS A 104 28.49 9.79 21.86
C LYS A 104 27.04 10.26 21.90
N SER A 105 26.42 10.36 20.72
CA SER A 105 25.02 10.72 20.63
C SER A 105 24.15 9.71 21.38
N PRO A 106 23.23 10.14 22.27
CA PRO A 106 22.23 9.24 22.83
C PRO A 106 21.19 8.84 21.77
N ALA A 107 21.05 9.57 20.66
CA ALA A 107 20.06 9.33 19.61
C ALA A 107 20.43 8.14 18.71
N SER A 108 21.71 8.07 18.30
CA SER A 108 22.21 7.04 17.38
C SER A 108 23.59 6.54 17.81
N THR A 109 24.41 6.05 16.89
CA THR A 109 25.76 5.59 17.21
C THR A 109 26.73 6.77 17.42
N ARG A 110 28.01 6.45 17.65
CA ARG A 110 29.05 7.47 17.87
C ARG A 110 29.41 8.18 16.56
N GLU A 111 29.44 9.50 16.58
CA GLU A 111 30.06 10.32 15.52
C GLU A 111 31.52 10.60 15.86
N ARG A 112 32.38 10.74 14.85
CA ARG A 112 33.80 11.00 15.05
C ARG A 112 34.26 12.21 14.26
N TYR A 113 34.85 13.15 14.98
CA TYR A 113 35.53 14.28 14.39
C TYR A 113 37.04 14.07 14.39
N TYR A 114 37.69 14.43 13.30
CA TYR A 114 39.14 14.30 13.12
C TYR A 114 39.80 15.65 13.34
N LYS A 115 40.89 15.66 14.11
CA LYS A 115 41.60 16.91 14.42
C LYS A 115 42.31 17.45 13.18
N LEU A 116 42.12 18.73 12.91
CA LEU A 116 42.88 19.48 11.90
C LEU A 116 43.92 20.37 12.59
N ASP A 117 45.09 20.53 11.98
CA ASP A 117 46.13 21.45 12.46
C ASP A 117 45.67 22.92 12.42
N ARG A 118 44.85 23.25 11.42
CA ARG A 118 44.27 24.57 11.17
C ARG A 118 43.07 24.43 10.22
N LEU A 119 42.25 25.47 10.16
CA LEU A 119 41.16 25.56 9.18
C LEU A 119 41.68 25.35 7.74
N PRO A 120 40.96 24.58 6.90
CA PRO A 120 41.23 24.47 5.46
C PRO A 120 41.30 25.83 4.81
N GLU A 121 42.09 25.94 3.74
CA GLU A 121 42.40 27.24 3.12
C GLU A 121 41.15 28.01 2.72
N ASP A 122 40.16 27.33 2.14
CA ASP A 122 38.90 27.94 1.68
C ASP A 122 37.97 28.36 2.84
N CYS A 123 38.17 27.81 4.04
CA CYS A 123 37.44 28.19 5.25
C CYS A 123 38.08 29.34 6.04
N ARG A 124 39.23 29.87 5.58
CA ARG A 124 39.90 30.99 6.25
C ARG A 124 39.25 32.32 5.90
N ASP A 125 39.42 33.31 6.77
CA ASP A 125 38.68 34.57 6.69
C ASP A 125 38.83 35.34 5.37
N ASN A 126 39.93 35.13 4.63
CA ASN A 126 40.22 35.79 3.36
C ASN A 126 39.75 35.02 2.11
N LYS A 127 39.25 33.79 2.24
CA LYS A 127 38.80 32.95 1.11
C LYS A 127 37.36 32.44 1.23
N ARG A 128 36.79 32.47 2.43
CA ARG A 128 35.37 32.14 2.64
C ARG A 128 34.46 33.09 1.87
N PHE A 129 33.40 32.56 1.28
CA PHE A 129 32.39 33.40 0.67
C PHE A 129 31.37 33.89 1.73
N THR A 130 30.78 35.05 1.48
CA THR A 130 29.71 35.63 2.32
C THR A 130 28.44 35.94 1.52
N ARG A 131 28.45 35.62 0.23
CA ARG A 131 27.32 35.81 -0.67
C ARG A 131 26.19 34.86 -0.28
N LYS A 132 24.96 35.36 -0.38
CA LYS A 132 23.72 34.65 -0.03
C LYS A 132 22.71 34.68 -1.17
N ASP A 133 23.15 35.06 -2.37
CA ASP A 133 22.29 35.14 -3.54
C ASP A 133 21.80 33.74 -3.98
N PRO A 134 20.69 33.67 -4.76
CA PRO A 134 20.10 32.41 -5.20
C PRO A 134 21.07 31.52 -5.96
N VAL A 135 21.93 32.10 -6.82
CA VAL A 135 22.92 31.36 -7.59
C VAL A 135 23.93 30.70 -6.66
N THR A 136 24.53 31.46 -5.74
CA THR A 136 25.47 30.92 -4.74
C THR A 136 24.82 29.83 -3.89
N THR A 137 23.54 29.98 -3.55
CA THR A 137 22.77 29.00 -2.76
C THR A 137 22.57 27.70 -3.55
N PHE A 138 22.16 27.79 -4.82
CA PHE A 138 22.00 26.64 -5.70
C PHE A 138 23.32 25.90 -5.93
N GLU A 139 24.39 26.63 -6.26
CA GLU A 139 25.72 26.04 -6.48
C GLU A 139 26.19 25.29 -5.23
N PHE A 140 26.03 25.89 -4.05
CA PHE A 140 26.39 25.23 -2.81
C PHE A 140 25.53 23.98 -2.55
N PHE A 141 24.20 24.06 -2.74
CA PHE A 141 23.30 22.91 -2.63
C PHE A 141 23.75 21.76 -3.56
N TRP A 142 23.96 22.05 -4.84
CA TRP A 142 24.28 21.04 -5.84
C TRP A 142 25.62 20.35 -5.53
N HIS A 143 26.64 21.14 -5.16
CA HIS A 143 27.94 20.62 -4.77
C HIS A 143 27.89 19.82 -3.46
N SER A 144 27.08 20.23 -2.49
CA SER A 144 26.88 19.48 -1.24
C SER A 144 26.25 18.12 -1.48
N MET A 145 25.20 18.08 -2.29
CA MET A 145 24.56 16.82 -2.69
C MET A 145 25.57 15.92 -3.42
N ARG A 146 26.30 16.46 -4.41
CA ARG A 146 27.33 15.71 -5.14
C ARG A 146 28.39 15.10 -4.22
N ASP A 147 28.91 15.92 -3.31
CA ASP A 147 30.08 15.57 -2.49
C ASP A 147 29.73 14.61 -1.34
N TYR A 148 28.53 14.72 -0.77
CA TYR A 148 28.17 14.08 0.49
C TYR A 148 26.99 13.11 0.45
N TYR A 149 26.06 13.24 -0.51
CA TYR A 149 24.95 12.30 -0.63
C TYR A 149 25.45 10.91 -1.07
N GLY A 150 24.94 9.86 -0.42
CA GLY A 150 25.46 8.50 -0.57
C GLY A 150 24.87 7.67 -1.72
N PHE A 151 23.77 8.10 -2.34
CA PHE A 151 22.83 7.15 -2.95
C PHE A 151 22.38 7.43 -4.39
N PHE A 152 23.03 8.34 -5.13
CA PHE A 152 22.66 8.60 -6.53
C PHE A 152 22.60 7.34 -7.42
N GLU A 153 23.60 6.46 -7.32
CA GLU A 153 23.64 5.20 -8.07
C GLU A 153 22.46 4.28 -7.68
N LEU A 154 22.08 4.26 -6.41
CA LEU A 154 21.01 3.40 -5.91
C LEU A 154 19.62 3.92 -6.28
N ARG A 155 19.46 5.24 -6.40
CA ARG A 155 18.21 5.92 -6.74
C ARG A 155 18.01 6.09 -8.26
N ASP A 156 18.97 5.63 -9.07
CA ASP A 156 19.00 5.79 -10.53
C ASP A 156 18.90 7.26 -10.96
N VAL A 157 19.74 8.11 -10.34
CA VAL A 157 19.78 9.56 -10.59
C VAL A 157 21.15 9.98 -11.10
N ASN A 158 21.19 10.54 -12.31
CA ASN A 158 22.39 11.21 -12.81
C ASN A 158 22.41 12.68 -12.36
N TRP A 159 23.24 12.96 -11.34
CA TRP A 159 23.27 14.28 -10.71
C TRP A 159 23.80 15.41 -11.61
N ASN A 160 24.57 15.09 -12.65
CA ASN A 160 25.01 16.09 -13.62
C ASN A 160 23.86 16.50 -14.56
N ASP A 161 23.01 15.56 -14.97
CA ASP A 161 21.85 15.87 -15.82
C ASP A 161 20.87 16.79 -15.09
N VAL A 162 20.69 16.59 -13.78
CA VAL A 162 19.91 17.50 -12.91
C VAL A 162 20.51 18.92 -12.90
N TYR A 163 21.84 19.05 -12.87
CA TYR A 163 22.48 20.37 -12.96
C TYR A 163 22.15 21.06 -14.28
N ASP A 164 22.38 20.35 -15.39
CA ASP A 164 22.21 20.88 -16.74
C ASP A 164 20.75 21.28 -17.02
N GLU A 165 19.79 20.58 -16.42
CA GLU A 165 18.36 20.88 -16.55
C GLU A 165 17.93 22.16 -15.79
N PHE A 166 18.45 22.37 -14.57
CA PHE A 166 17.90 23.39 -13.67
C PHE A 166 18.77 24.63 -13.48
N ARG A 167 20.09 24.55 -13.71
CA ARG A 167 21.02 25.64 -13.40
C ARG A 167 20.67 26.95 -14.13
N ASP A 168 20.32 26.86 -15.41
CA ASP A 168 20.05 28.04 -16.26
C ASP A 168 18.73 28.75 -15.90
N GLN A 169 17.89 28.13 -15.08
CA GLN A 169 16.64 28.71 -14.58
C GLN A 169 16.87 29.68 -13.40
N ILE A 170 18.08 29.71 -12.81
CA ILE A 170 18.39 30.47 -11.59
C ILE A 170 19.36 31.60 -11.91
N THR A 171 18.95 32.82 -11.55
CA THR A 171 19.71 34.06 -11.75
C THR A 171 19.84 34.82 -10.43
N GLU A 172 20.61 35.91 -10.42
CA GLU A 172 20.71 36.78 -9.24
C GLU A 172 19.38 37.47 -8.88
N GLU A 173 18.42 37.52 -9.80
CA GLU A 173 17.09 38.13 -9.61
C GLU A 173 16.03 37.14 -9.15
N THR A 174 16.33 35.83 -9.14
CA THR A 174 15.41 34.77 -8.71
C THR A 174 14.97 34.98 -7.26
N THR A 175 13.67 34.96 -7.00
CA THR A 175 13.12 35.10 -5.65
C THR A 175 13.27 33.81 -4.84
N ASN A 176 13.13 33.89 -3.51
CA ASN A 176 13.13 32.71 -2.65
C ASN A 176 12.01 31.72 -3.00
N THR A 177 10.82 32.22 -3.39
CA THR A 177 9.69 31.38 -3.80
C THR A 177 10.00 30.63 -5.09
N GLU A 178 10.51 31.31 -6.12
CA GLU A 178 10.92 30.67 -7.38
C GLU A 178 12.06 29.65 -7.15
N LEU A 179 13.02 29.98 -6.29
CA LEU A 179 14.10 29.07 -5.92
C LEU A 179 13.56 27.81 -5.21
N ALA A 180 12.58 27.98 -4.32
CA ALA A 180 11.92 26.87 -3.63
C ALA A 180 11.18 25.95 -4.62
N GLU A 181 10.48 26.51 -5.60
CA GLU A 181 9.81 25.74 -6.66
C GLU A 181 10.80 24.92 -7.50
N VAL A 182 11.97 25.49 -7.82
CA VAL A 182 13.03 24.77 -8.54
C VAL A 182 13.59 23.64 -7.68
N PHE A 183 13.89 23.90 -6.41
CA PHE A 183 14.35 22.85 -5.50
C PHE A 183 13.31 21.75 -5.29
N GLN A 184 12.01 22.06 -5.23
CA GLN A 184 10.96 21.03 -5.14
C GLN A 184 10.98 20.08 -6.35
N LYS A 185 11.21 20.61 -7.56
CA LYS A 185 11.35 19.79 -8.78
C LYS A 185 12.64 18.96 -8.78
N ILE A 186 13.71 19.46 -8.15
CA ILE A 186 14.97 18.73 -8.04
C ILE A 186 14.85 17.62 -7.01
N VAL A 187 14.34 17.93 -5.81
CA VAL A 187 14.22 17.00 -4.70
C VAL A 187 13.30 15.84 -5.08
N SER A 188 12.19 16.08 -5.79
CA SER A 188 11.29 15.01 -6.28
C SER A 188 11.92 14.05 -7.31
N LYS A 189 13.07 14.41 -7.92
CA LYS A 189 13.82 13.50 -8.79
C LYS A 189 14.73 12.57 -8.01
N ILE A 190 15.04 12.87 -6.74
CA ILE A 190 15.97 12.10 -5.92
C ILE A 190 15.33 10.80 -5.43
N LYS A 191 14.00 10.78 -5.26
CA LYS A 191 13.22 9.61 -4.79
C LYS A 191 13.65 9.19 -3.39
N ASP A 192 13.89 10.16 -2.51
CA ASP A 192 14.39 9.96 -1.15
C ASP A 192 13.71 10.91 -0.16
N ALA A 193 12.84 10.36 0.69
CA ALA A 193 12.05 11.13 1.65
C ALA A 193 12.88 11.78 2.78
N HIS A 194 14.15 11.39 2.95
CA HIS A 194 15.06 12.06 3.88
C HIS A 194 15.74 13.30 3.30
N VAL A 195 15.66 13.53 1.99
CA VAL A 195 16.21 14.75 1.38
C VAL A 195 15.17 15.85 1.47
N SER A 196 15.47 16.88 2.25
CA SER A 196 14.59 18.03 2.44
C SER A 196 15.34 19.36 2.49
N ILE A 197 14.63 20.44 2.17
CA ILE A 197 15.13 21.80 2.33
C ILE A 197 14.08 22.62 3.08
N SER A 198 14.47 23.27 4.16
CA SER A 198 13.57 24.14 4.91
C SER A 198 14.22 25.46 5.31
N ASP A 199 13.43 26.53 5.37
CA ASP A 199 13.85 27.82 5.91
C ASP A 199 13.64 27.95 7.42
N GLY A 200 12.97 26.97 8.04
CA GLY A 200 12.57 26.98 9.45
C GLY A 200 11.22 27.64 9.72
N ASP A 201 10.54 28.15 8.68
CA ASP A 201 9.26 28.86 8.75
C ASP A 201 8.25 28.27 7.73
N GLU A 202 8.02 28.91 6.59
CA GLU A 202 6.98 28.54 5.61
C GLU A 202 7.48 27.56 4.53
N ILE A 203 8.78 27.57 4.23
CA ILE A 203 9.34 26.74 3.17
C ILE A 203 9.75 25.40 3.77
N ASN A 204 9.08 24.35 3.29
CA ASN A 204 9.45 22.96 3.58
C ASN A 204 9.32 22.13 2.30
N ILE A 205 10.45 21.77 1.72
CA ILE A 205 10.61 21.06 0.46
C ILE A 205 11.06 19.64 0.80
N SER A 206 10.37 18.64 0.30
CA SER A 206 10.74 17.24 0.47
C SER A 206 10.20 16.40 -0.68
N ASP A 207 10.80 15.24 -0.88
CA ASP A 207 10.23 14.21 -1.74
C ASP A 207 9.27 13.37 -0.90
N THR A 208 8.06 13.16 -1.39
CA THR A 208 7.09 12.36 -0.68
C THR A 208 7.24 10.86 -0.95
N ASN A 209 7.97 10.46 -2.00
CA ASN A 209 8.25 9.07 -2.42
C ASN A 209 7.19 8.07 -1.93
N TRP A 210 5.93 8.26 -2.36
CA TRP A 210 4.77 7.60 -1.77
C TRP A 210 4.94 6.07 -1.74
N LYS A 211 4.86 5.51 -0.55
CA LYS A 211 4.87 4.07 -0.26
C LYS A 211 3.86 3.80 0.86
N GLY A 212 3.57 2.52 1.13
CA GLY A 212 2.78 2.16 2.30
C GLY A 212 1.30 2.56 2.22
N VAL A 213 0.75 3.07 3.33
CA VAL A 213 -0.68 3.42 3.46
C VAL A 213 -1.10 4.46 2.43
N GLU A 214 -0.19 5.36 2.06
CA GLU A 214 -0.41 6.41 1.09
C GLU A 214 -0.82 5.87 -0.27
N VAL A 215 -0.06 4.89 -0.77
CA VAL A 215 -0.34 4.22 -2.05
C VAL A 215 -1.54 3.29 -1.95
N ALA A 216 -1.72 2.61 -0.82
CA ALA A 216 -2.85 1.72 -0.62
C ALA A 216 -4.19 2.48 -0.66
N LEU A 217 -4.26 3.64 -0.01
CA LEU A 217 -5.48 4.46 0.00
C LEU A 217 -5.80 5.00 -1.40
N LEU A 218 -4.78 5.49 -2.11
CA LEU A 218 -4.95 5.98 -3.48
C LEU A 218 -5.56 4.92 -4.39
N ARG A 219 -5.19 3.66 -4.17
CA ARG A 219 -5.64 2.50 -4.95
C ARG A 219 -6.90 1.84 -4.36
N SER A 220 -7.77 2.64 -3.76
CA SER A 220 -9.05 2.15 -3.23
C SER A 220 -10.16 3.14 -3.53
N ASP A 221 -11.37 2.61 -3.68
CA ASP A 221 -12.60 3.41 -3.86
C ASP A 221 -12.91 4.28 -2.63
N TYR A 222 -12.20 4.05 -1.53
CA TYR A 222 -12.31 4.82 -0.29
C TYR A 222 -12.13 6.33 -0.51
N LEU A 223 -11.29 6.75 -1.47
CA LEU A 223 -11.10 8.17 -1.77
C LEU A 223 -12.31 8.83 -2.44
N GLU A 224 -13.21 8.07 -3.08
CA GLU A 224 -14.37 8.64 -3.76
C GLU A 224 -15.37 9.26 -2.78
N GLU A 225 -15.33 8.82 -1.52
CA GLU A 225 -16.17 9.35 -0.44
C GLU A 225 -15.68 10.70 0.13
N PHE A 226 -14.49 11.16 -0.28
CA PHE A 226 -13.84 12.34 0.29
C PHE A 226 -13.42 13.34 -0.79
N ASP A 227 -13.71 14.62 -0.52
CA ASP A 227 -13.21 15.72 -1.36
C ASP A 227 -11.73 16.05 -1.06
N ASP A 228 -11.24 15.66 0.11
CA ASP A 228 -9.92 15.95 0.64
C ASP A 228 -9.17 14.66 1.00
N ILE A 229 -7.97 14.51 0.42
CA ILE A 229 -7.09 13.36 0.62
C ILE A 229 -6.61 13.29 2.08
N GLU A 230 -6.39 14.43 2.75
CA GLU A 230 -5.94 14.44 4.15
C GLU A 230 -7.02 13.90 5.08
N ALA A 231 -8.27 14.37 4.93
CA ALA A 231 -9.41 13.82 5.65
C ALA A 231 -9.60 12.31 5.40
N ALA A 232 -9.41 11.86 4.16
CA ALA A 232 -9.51 10.43 3.83
C ALA A 232 -8.42 9.61 4.54
N PHE A 233 -7.18 10.10 4.57
CA PHE A 233 -6.08 9.45 5.29
C PHE A 233 -6.35 9.32 6.79
N ASP A 234 -6.75 10.43 7.42
CA ASP A 234 -7.06 10.45 8.85
C ASP A 234 -8.20 9.48 9.18
N GLN A 235 -9.26 9.47 8.37
CA GLN A 235 -10.39 8.55 8.58
C GLN A 235 -9.98 7.10 8.35
N PHE A 236 -9.18 6.81 7.32
CA PHE A 236 -8.70 5.45 7.05
C PHE A 236 -7.89 4.90 8.23
N LEU A 237 -6.97 5.70 8.78
CA LEU A 237 -6.19 5.28 9.96
C LEU A 237 -7.08 5.06 11.19
N ALA A 238 -8.07 5.93 11.40
CA ALA A 238 -9.04 5.77 12.49
C ALA A 238 -9.87 4.49 12.34
N ASP A 239 -10.29 4.15 11.12
CA ASP A 239 -11.05 2.93 10.83
C ASP A 239 -10.19 1.67 11.03
N GLN A 240 -8.91 1.72 10.65
CA GLN A 240 -7.95 0.65 10.96
C GLN A 240 -7.76 0.47 12.47
N ASP A 241 -7.68 1.55 13.25
CA ASP A 241 -7.61 1.49 14.71
C ASP A 241 -8.87 0.84 15.31
N GLN A 242 -10.05 1.24 14.83
CA GLN A 242 -11.31 0.63 15.28
C GLN A 242 -11.38 -0.85 14.92
N LEU A 243 -10.90 -1.24 13.75
CA LEU A 243 -10.83 -2.64 13.32
C LEU A 243 -9.89 -3.46 14.23
N VAL A 244 -8.69 -2.94 14.55
CA VAL A 244 -7.77 -3.59 15.50
C VAL A 244 -8.44 -3.75 16.86
N ILE A 245 -9.07 -2.69 17.38
CA ILE A 245 -9.80 -2.74 18.66
C ILE A 245 -10.89 -3.82 18.63
N ARG A 246 -11.64 -3.97 17.53
CA ARG A 246 -12.65 -5.03 17.40
C ARG A 246 -12.06 -6.44 17.45
N LEU A 247 -10.82 -6.61 16.99
CA LEU A 247 -10.13 -7.91 17.00
C LEU A 247 -9.54 -8.26 18.37
N LEU A 248 -9.14 -7.26 19.17
CA LEU A 248 -8.61 -7.45 20.52
C LEU A 248 -9.64 -8.08 21.46
N ASP A 249 -9.14 -8.90 22.39
CA ASP A 249 -9.95 -9.43 23.48
C ASP A 249 -10.54 -8.27 24.29
N HIS A 250 -11.80 -8.42 24.69
CA HIS A 250 -12.57 -7.37 25.40
C HIS A 250 -12.79 -6.06 24.65
N GLN A 251 -12.34 -5.94 23.38
CA GLN A 251 -12.45 -4.75 22.56
C GLN A 251 -11.86 -3.49 23.22
N GLN A 252 -10.71 -3.66 23.88
CA GLN A 252 -9.98 -2.58 24.55
C GLN A 252 -8.51 -2.62 24.17
N ILE A 253 -7.91 -1.43 24.05
CA ILE A 253 -6.49 -1.25 23.78
C ILE A 253 -5.88 -0.40 24.89
N ASN A 254 -4.77 -0.87 25.45
CA ASN A 254 -3.99 -0.13 26.43
C ASN A 254 -3.07 0.86 25.73
N THR A 255 -2.79 1.99 26.38
CA THR A 255 -1.87 3.02 25.89
C THR A 255 -0.82 3.35 26.94
N ALA A 256 0.33 3.88 26.52
CA ALA A 256 1.40 4.32 27.42
C ALA A 256 1.01 5.64 28.12
N GLY A 257 0.27 5.54 29.23
CA GLY A 257 -0.27 6.71 29.93
C GLY A 257 -1.19 7.51 29.00
N ASN A 258 -0.88 8.79 28.80
CA ASN A 258 -1.61 9.65 27.88
C ASN A 258 -1.00 9.69 26.48
N SER A 259 0.02 8.89 26.15
CA SER A 259 0.69 8.92 24.85
C SER A 259 0.00 8.04 23.79
N ASP A 260 0.16 8.43 22.54
CA ASP A 260 -0.22 7.72 21.30
C ASP A 260 1.00 7.01 20.65
N ALA A 261 2.10 6.78 21.36
CA ALA A 261 3.29 6.11 20.82
C ALA A 261 3.22 4.57 20.87
N PHE A 262 2.53 4.01 21.87
CA PHE A 262 2.50 2.58 22.19
C PHE A 262 1.08 2.15 22.50
N TYR A 263 0.69 1.02 21.90
CA TYR A 263 -0.61 0.40 22.10
C TYR A 263 -0.45 -1.10 22.33
N TRP A 264 -1.15 -1.69 23.30
CA TRP A 264 -1.08 -3.13 23.49
C TRP A 264 -2.37 -3.75 24.03
N GLY A 265 -2.50 -5.06 23.84
CA GLY A 265 -3.63 -5.85 24.31
C GLY A 265 -3.39 -7.33 24.06
N THR A 266 -4.44 -8.13 24.14
CA THR A 266 -4.36 -9.56 23.82
C THR A 266 -5.33 -9.96 22.71
N LEU A 267 -5.00 -11.05 22.04
CA LEU A 267 -5.77 -11.70 20.99
C LEU A 267 -5.93 -13.19 21.32
N SER A 268 -6.92 -13.81 20.69
CA SER A 268 -7.14 -15.25 20.73
C SER A 268 -7.28 -15.79 22.17
N ASP A 269 -8.28 -15.29 22.90
CA ASP A 269 -8.60 -15.70 24.27
C ASP A 269 -7.42 -15.51 25.23
N SER A 270 -6.80 -14.33 25.15
CA SER A 270 -5.63 -13.91 25.93
C SER A 270 -4.37 -14.75 25.71
N SER A 271 -4.31 -15.54 24.64
CA SER A 271 -3.15 -16.41 24.38
C SER A 271 -2.04 -15.72 23.59
N ILE A 272 -2.36 -14.73 22.76
CA ILE A 272 -1.40 -13.98 21.94
C ILE A 272 -1.35 -12.52 22.40
N GLY A 273 -0.16 -11.98 22.60
CA GLY A 273 0.03 -10.55 22.86
C GLY A 273 -0.01 -9.74 21.57
N TYR A 274 -0.55 -8.54 21.62
CA TYR A 274 -0.48 -7.56 20.54
C TYR A 274 0.21 -6.31 21.05
N LEU A 275 1.22 -5.82 20.33
CA LEU A 275 1.96 -4.60 20.64
C LEU A 275 2.15 -3.80 19.36
N ARG A 276 1.55 -2.60 19.27
CA ARG A 276 1.77 -1.64 18.19
C ARG A 276 2.65 -0.50 18.69
N ILE A 277 3.63 -0.12 17.88
CA ILE A 277 4.58 0.95 18.18
C ILE A 277 4.60 1.90 16.98
N ASP A 278 4.15 3.13 17.21
CA ASP A 278 3.98 4.12 16.13
C ASP A 278 5.17 5.07 16.00
N ARG A 279 6.07 5.11 17.00
CA ARG A 279 7.31 5.91 16.95
C ARG A 279 8.30 5.59 18.07
N GLU A 280 9.57 5.93 17.85
CA GLU A 280 10.66 5.85 18.84
C GLU A 280 11.15 7.24 19.31
N GLN A 281 10.25 8.22 19.32
CA GLN A 281 10.49 9.58 19.82
C GLN A 281 9.24 10.13 20.50
N ASP A 282 9.43 10.99 21.50
CA ASP A 282 8.36 11.58 22.31
C ASP A 282 7.35 10.57 22.85
N LEU A 283 7.90 9.58 23.55
CA LEU A 283 7.15 8.42 24.01
C LEU A 283 6.12 8.72 25.11
N GLU A 284 6.14 9.94 25.64
CA GLU A 284 5.27 10.38 26.75
C GLU A 284 4.36 11.57 26.36
N THR A 285 4.29 11.95 25.08
CA THR A 285 3.43 13.03 24.59
C THR A 285 2.40 12.51 23.59
N THR A 286 1.45 13.38 23.23
CA THR A 286 0.45 13.16 22.17
C THR A 286 0.69 14.10 21.01
N GLY A 287 0.53 13.62 19.78
CA GLY A 287 0.64 14.45 18.58
C GLY A 287 2.04 15.03 18.34
N GLU A 288 2.11 16.02 17.45
CA GLU A 288 3.36 16.62 17.03
C GLU A 288 3.99 17.49 18.12
N VAL A 289 5.31 17.32 18.30
CA VAL A 289 6.12 18.09 19.25
C VAL A 289 7.08 18.97 18.47
N GLU A 290 7.05 20.27 18.77
CA GLU A 290 7.85 21.31 18.11
C GLU A 290 9.35 20.94 18.04
N PHE A 291 9.94 21.07 16.86
CA PHE A 291 11.36 20.82 16.65
C PHE A 291 12.20 21.92 17.26
N SER A 292 13.34 21.57 17.87
CA SER A 292 14.27 22.55 18.43
C SER A 292 15.67 22.38 17.85
N GLU A 293 16.21 23.45 17.25
CA GLU A 293 17.61 23.55 16.84
C GLU A 293 18.57 23.71 18.05
N ASN A 294 18.17 23.41 19.29
CA ASN A 294 19.05 23.48 20.45
C ASN A 294 19.50 22.07 20.87
N ILE A 295 20.80 21.78 20.75
CA ILE A 295 21.35 20.46 21.09
C ILE A 295 21.00 20.00 22.50
N ASN A 296 20.95 20.90 23.49
CA ASN A 296 20.65 20.46 24.86
C ASN A 296 19.20 20.01 24.97
N VAL A 297 18.28 20.73 24.31
CA VAL A 297 16.85 20.36 24.27
C VAL A 297 16.68 19.01 23.59
N MET A 298 17.37 18.79 22.46
CA MET A 298 17.34 17.51 21.75
C MET A 298 17.93 16.37 22.61
N LEU A 299 19.12 16.56 23.20
CA LEU A 299 19.75 15.55 24.05
C LEU A 299 18.90 15.20 25.27
N ASP A 300 18.32 16.21 25.92
CA ASP A 300 17.43 15.99 27.08
C ASP A 300 16.13 15.28 26.66
N ARG A 301 15.63 15.50 25.43
CA ARG A 301 14.47 14.79 24.86
C ARG A 301 14.78 13.31 24.64
N VAL A 302 15.89 13.02 23.96
CA VAL A 302 16.32 11.63 23.71
C VAL A 302 16.56 10.86 25.02
N GLU A 303 17.20 11.48 26.01
CA GLU A 303 17.42 10.85 27.32
C GLU A 303 16.11 10.56 28.06
N ARG A 304 15.07 11.39 27.89
CA ARG A 304 13.73 11.09 28.39
C ARG A 304 13.13 9.89 27.66
N ASP A 305 13.21 9.85 26.34
CA ASP A 305 12.68 8.74 25.54
C ASP A 305 13.38 7.41 25.85
N LEU A 306 14.69 7.41 26.07
CA LEU A 306 15.43 6.22 26.50
C LEU A 306 14.94 5.69 27.85
N GLN A 307 14.56 6.57 28.77
CA GLN A 307 14.02 6.18 30.08
C GLN A 307 12.54 5.78 29.99
N ALA A 308 11.77 6.46 29.14
CA ALA A 308 10.37 6.16 28.89
C ALA A 308 10.22 4.79 28.22
N ALA A 309 11.04 4.48 27.22
CA ALA A 309 11.07 3.17 26.57
C ALA A 309 11.24 2.03 27.58
N ASP A 310 12.12 2.21 28.59
CA ASP A 310 12.32 1.20 29.62
C ASP A 310 11.10 1.02 30.53
N ARG A 311 10.43 2.11 30.92
CA ARG A 311 9.21 2.04 31.73
C ARG A 311 8.06 1.41 30.96
N ILE A 312 7.80 1.90 29.75
CA ILE A 312 6.70 1.43 28.89
C ILE A 312 6.88 -0.05 28.58
N MET A 313 8.09 -0.50 28.20
CA MET A 313 8.32 -1.92 27.92
C MET A 313 8.23 -2.81 29.16
N GLU A 314 8.54 -2.30 30.35
CA GLU A 314 8.27 -3.02 31.60
C GLU A 314 6.77 -3.20 31.85
N ASP A 315 5.96 -2.17 31.60
CA ASP A 315 4.49 -2.25 31.74
C ASP A 315 3.88 -3.20 30.68
N VAL A 316 4.28 -3.04 29.41
CA VAL A 316 3.85 -3.92 28.31
C VAL A 316 4.17 -5.39 28.62
N LEU A 317 5.39 -5.69 29.09
CA LEU A 317 5.75 -7.06 29.41
C LEU A 317 5.12 -7.55 30.71
N GLU A 318 4.81 -6.70 31.68
CA GLU A 318 4.06 -7.12 32.86
C GLU A 318 2.70 -7.68 32.45
N ASP A 319 2.03 -7.00 31.51
CA ASP A 319 0.74 -7.41 30.97
C ASP A 319 0.86 -8.60 30.03
N LEU A 320 1.87 -8.66 29.15
CA LEU A 320 1.92 -9.64 28.05
C LEU A 320 2.83 -10.85 28.28
N LYS A 321 3.66 -10.89 29.34
CA LYS A 321 4.63 -12.00 29.58
C LYS A 321 4.00 -13.39 29.67
N HIS A 322 2.71 -13.48 29.95
CA HIS A 322 1.99 -14.75 30.09
C HIS A 322 1.54 -15.36 28.75
N THR A 323 1.56 -14.55 27.68
CA THR A 323 1.13 -14.96 26.34
C THR A 323 2.13 -15.95 25.73
N ARG A 324 1.65 -16.88 24.90
CA ARG A 324 2.47 -17.93 24.25
C ARG A 324 3.13 -17.49 22.95
N GLY A 325 2.83 -16.27 22.49
CA GLY A 325 3.40 -15.62 21.32
C GLY A 325 2.92 -14.17 21.23
N MET A 326 3.58 -13.36 20.41
CA MET A 326 3.28 -11.92 20.30
C MET A 326 3.28 -11.45 18.84
N ILE A 327 2.36 -10.57 18.49
CA ILE A 327 2.38 -9.77 17.27
C ILE A 327 2.92 -8.39 17.63
N ILE A 328 4.00 -7.96 16.97
CA ILE A 328 4.54 -6.60 17.07
C ILE A 328 4.22 -5.86 15.78
N ASP A 329 3.33 -4.88 15.81
CA ASP A 329 2.92 -4.11 14.65
C ASP A 329 3.71 -2.81 14.51
N LEU A 330 4.50 -2.71 13.44
CA LEU A 330 5.33 -1.56 13.11
C LEU A 330 4.88 -0.89 11.81
N ARG A 331 3.77 -1.31 11.20
CA ARG A 331 3.36 -0.86 9.86
C ARG A 331 3.11 0.65 9.78
N TYR A 332 2.76 1.30 10.88
CA TYR A 332 2.46 2.74 10.93
C TYR A 332 3.57 3.54 11.62
N ASN A 333 4.76 2.95 11.78
CA ASN A 333 5.81 3.52 12.60
C ASN A 333 6.56 4.64 11.87
N ALA A 334 6.37 5.88 12.33
CA ALA A 334 6.98 7.09 11.76
C ALA A 334 8.48 7.23 12.06
N GLY A 335 9.06 6.31 12.85
CA GLY A 335 10.46 6.29 13.23
C GLY A 335 10.77 7.08 14.49
N GLY A 336 12.04 7.43 14.64
CA GLY A 336 12.59 8.08 15.82
C GLY A 336 14.07 7.79 15.97
N TYR A 337 14.54 7.63 17.20
CA TYR A 337 15.96 7.48 17.48
C TYR A 337 16.44 6.02 17.48
N ASP A 338 17.48 5.69 16.71
CA ASP A 338 18.12 4.36 16.63
C ASP A 338 18.38 3.71 18.00
N ASN A 339 18.86 4.47 18.98
CA ASN A 339 19.14 3.92 20.29
C ASN A 339 17.88 3.68 21.12
N VAL A 340 16.80 4.41 20.88
CA VAL A 340 15.48 4.14 21.48
C VAL A 340 14.90 2.87 20.84
N ALA A 341 14.97 2.73 19.52
CA ALA A 341 14.62 1.49 18.81
C ALA A 341 15.38 0.27 19.37
N LYS A 342 16.70 0.36 19.50
CA LYS A 342 17.52 -0.70 20.13
C LYS A 342 17.16 -0.92 21.60
N ARG A 343 16.77 0.13 22.32
CA ARG A 343 16.38 0.06 23.73
C ARG A 343 15.07 -0.73 23.89
N ILE A 344 14.13 -0.56 22.97
CA ILE A 344 12.88 -1.33 22.89
C ILE A 344 13.19 -2.78 22.51
N ALA A 345 13.91 -3.01 21.41
CA ALA A 345 14.20 -4.35 20.88
C ALA A 345 14.91 -5.27 21.88
N ARG A 346 15.71 -4.71 22.82
CA ARG A 346 16.47 -5.51 23.79
C ARG A 346 15.58 -6.34 24.72
N TYR A 347 14.32 -5.94 24.93
CA TYR A 347 13.36 -6.65 25.78
C TYR A 347 12.96 -8.03 25.21
N PHE A 348 13.23 -8.27 23.93
CA PHE A 348 13.03 -9.54 23.24
C PHE A 348 14.35 -10.31 23.03
N ASN A 349 15.46 -9.85 23.63
CA ASN A 349 16.79 -10.36 23.32
C ASN A 349 17.53 -10.91 24.56
N PRO A 350 17.77 -12.22 24.67
CA PRO A 350 18.38 -12.83 25.86
C PRO A 350 19.91 -12.67 25.93
N GLU A 351 20.57 -12.27 24.84
CA GLU A 351 22.04 -12.18 24.76
C GLU A 351 22.52 -11.07 23.81
N LYS A 352 23.74 -10.58 23.98
CA LYS A 352 24.28 -9.53 23.08
C LYS A 352 24.44 -10.06 21.64
N ARG A 353 23.92 -9.34 20.65
CA ARG A 353 23.88 -9.76 19.23
C ARG A 353 24.26 -8.62 18.28
N LYS A 354 24.97 -8.93 17.19
CA LYS A 354 25.12 -8.01 16.05
C LYS A 354 23.93 -8.21 15.11
N PHE A 355 23.27 -7.13 14.71
CA PHE A 355 22.10 -7.19 13.81
C PHE A 355 22.30 -6.46 12.47
N GLY A 356 23.42 -5.75 12.31
CA GLY A 356 23.76 -5.06 11.08
C GLY A 356 25.03 -4.24 11.24
N ASP A 357 25.33 -3.41 10.24
CA ASP A 357 26.37 -2.39 10.32
C ASP A 357 25.98 -1.13 9.55
N LYS A 358 26.71 -0.05 9.83
CA LYS A 358 26.62 1.19 9.05
C LYS A 358 27.98 1.81 8.81
N GLN A 359 28.06 2.64 7.77
CA GLN A 359 29.30 3.34 7.40
C GLN A 359 28.97 4.60 6.60
N ILE A 360 29.54 5.76 6.99
CA ILE A 360 29.61 6.94 6.11
C ILE A 360 30.30 6.55 4.81
N ARG A 361 29.61 6.69 3.69
CA ARG A 361 30.15 6.34 2.37
C ARG A 361 29.54 7.24 1.30
N ASN A 362 30.33 8.20 0.85
CA ASN A 362 30.01 9.11 -0.25
C ASN A 362 31.25 9.40 -1.10
N GLN A 363 31.12 10.33 -2.05
CA GLN A 363 32.22 10.68 -2.95
C GLN A 363 33.44 11.23 -2.19
N SER A 364 33.21 11.98 -1.12
CA SER A 364 34.27 12.69 -0.38
C SER A 364 34.93 11.85 0.71
N HIS A 365 34.24 10.85 1.26
CA HIS A 365 34.73 10.11 2.41
C HIS A 365 34.22 8.67 2.48
N ARG A 366 35.06 7.80 3.06
CA ARG A 366 34.68 6.47 3.50
C ARG A 366 35.11 6.28 4.96
N GLY A 367 34.12 6.30 5.85
CA GLY A 367 34.32 6.21 7.29
C GLY A 367 34.63 4.79 7.79
N GLU A 368 34.76 4.64 9.11
CA GLU A 368 34.85 3.32 9.75
C GLU A 368 33.51 2.57 9.62
N LEU A 369 33.59 1.24 9.55
CA LEU A 369 32.41 0.39 9.68
C LEU A 369 32.00 0.28 11.15
N ILE A 370 30.76 0.63 11.46
CA ILE A 370 30.21 0.59 12.82
C ILE A 370 29.23 -0.58 12.92
N ASP A 371 29.56 -1.56 13.77
CA ASP A 371 28.65 -2.67 14.06
C ASP A 371 27.44 -2.16 14.86
N LEU A 372 26.24 -2.53 14.39
CA LEU A 372 24.98 -2.33 15.10
C LEU A 372 24.76 -3.50 16.06
N MET A 373 24.80 -3.19 17.35
CA MET A 373 24.72 -4.19 18.42
C MET A 373 23.42 -4.02 19.21
N LEU A 374 22.72 -5.14 19.42
CA LEU A 374 21.58 -5.24 20.32
C LEU A 374 22.06 -5.80 21.67
N ASP A 375 21.76 -5.07 22.74
CA ASP A 375 22.11 -5.49 24.10
C ASP A 375 21.14 -6.55 24.62
N LYS A 376 21.53 -7.24 25.69
CA LYS A 376 20.67 -8.18 26.41
C LYS A 376 19.57 -7.41 27.18
N ALA A 377 18.40 -8.02 27.32
CA ALA A 377 17.32 -7.56 28.18
C ALA A 377 17.80 -7.20 29.60
N PRO A 378 17.29 -6.11 30.21
CA PRO A 378 17.67 -5.72 31.57
C PRO A 378 17.16 -6.72 32.62
N ARG A 379 16.09 -7.46 32.29
CA ARG A 379 15.50 -8.55 33.09
C ARG A 379 15.41 -9.82 32.23
N GLN A 380 14.37 -10.62 32.44
CA GLN A 380 14.06 -11.74 31.55
C GLN A 380 13.53 -11.22 30.22
N ALA A 381 14.08 -11.72 29.11
CA ALA A 381 13.58 -11.40 27.78
C ALA A 381 12.26 -12.13 27.52
N TYR A 382 11.40 -11.55 26.69
CA TYR A 382 10.30 -12.31 26.10
C TYR A 382 10.88 -13.17 24.97
N GLU A 383 10.84 -14.50 25.14
CA GLU A 383 11.49 -15.47 24.23
C GLU A 383 10.49 -16.36 23.48
N ASN A 384 9.19 -16.17 23.70
CA ASN A 384 8.14 -16.87 22.95
C ASN A 384 8.10 -16.37 21.49
N PRO A 385 7.50 -17.12 20.54
CA PRO A 385 7.46 -16.73 19.13
C PRO A 385 6.86 -15.33 18.89
N ILE A 386 7.49 -14.56 18.00
CA ILE A 386 7.09 -13.21 17.63
C ILE A 386 6.82 -13.15 16.12
N VAL A 387 5.73 -12.51 15.72
CA VAL A 387 5.51 -12.06 14.35
C VAL A 387 5.55 -10.54 14.32
N VAL A 388 6.46 -9.97 13.54
CA VAL A 388 6.60 -8.52 13.35
C VAL A 388 5.88 -8.13 12.08
N LEU A 389 4.90 -7.24 12.15
CA LEU A 389 4.22 -6.68 10.98
C LEU A 389 5.00 -5.46 10.50
N SER A 390 5.40 -5.46 9.22
CA SER A 390 6.14 -4.36 8.59
C SER A 390 5.41 -3.83 7.34
N GLY A 391 5.67 -2.58 6.98
CA GLY A 391 5.14 -2.01 5.75
C GLY A 391 5.81 -0.70 5.33
N GLY A 392 5.46 -0.21 4.15
CA GLY A 392 6.09 0.97 3.55
C GLY A 392 5.94 2.28 4.32
N SER A 393 5.08 2.33 5.34
CA SER A 393 4.95 3.46 6.26
C SER A 393 5.75 3.27 7.57
N THR A 394 6.71 2.33 7.58
CA THR A 394 7.75 2.19 8.61
C THR A 394 9.02 2.94 8.18
N TYR A 395 9.44 3.96 8.92
CA TYR A 395 10.52 4.88 8.55
C TYR A 395 11.67 4.89 9.56
N SER A 396 12.90 5.19 9.10
CA SER A 396 14.02 5.63 9.95
C SER A 396 14.27 4.70 11.17
N GLY A 397 14.18 5.22 12.41
CA GLY A 397 14.30 4.43 13.64
C GLY A 397 13.40 3.18 13.71
N GLY A 398 12.22 3.21 13.08
CA GLY A 398 11.31 2.07 12.97
C GLY A 398 11.86 0.98 12.06
N GLU A 399 12.65 1.33 11.04
CA GLU A 399 13.39 0.37 10.22
C GLU A 399 14.54 -0.26 11.00
N VAL A 400 15.21 0.50 11.87
CA VAL A 400 16.22 -0.03 12.80
C VAL A 400 15.60 -0.96 13.83
N LEU A 401 14.41 -0.64 14.36
CA LEU A 401 13.64 -1.53 15.23
C LEU A 401 13.26 -2.82 14.50
N THR A 402 12.72 -2.71 13.28
CA THR A 402 12.34 -3.85 12.44
C THR A 402 13.55 -4.74 12.15
N LEU A 403 14.70 -4.16 11.80
CA LEU A 403 15.95 -4.89 11.55
C LEU A 403 16.46 -5.61 12.81
N ALA A 404 16.42 -4.93 13.95
CA ALA A 404 16.84 -5.51 15.24
C ALA A 404 15.95 -6.70 15.62
N LEU A 405 14.62 -6.57 15.49
CA LEU A 405 13.69 -7.67 15.76
C LEU A 405 13.84 -8.81 14.75
N LYS A 406 14.03 -8.52 13.45
CA LYS A 406 14.29 -9.53 12.40
C LYS A 406 15.52 -10.39 12.71
N SER A 407 16.50 -9.85 13.43
CA SER A 407 17.72 -10.58 13.81
C SER A 407 17.52 -11.62 14.94
N LEU A 408 16.35 -11.62 15.58
CA LEU A 408 16.03 -12.51 16.68
C LEU A 408 15.61 -13.90 16.16
N PRO A 409 16.12 -15.00 16.74
CA PRO A 409 15.86 -16.35 16.23
C PRO A 409 14.41 -16.83 16.41
N HIS A 410 13.61 -16.15 17.24
CA HIS A 410 12.21 -16.47 17.50
C HIS A 410 11.25 -15.43 16.89
N ALA A 411 11.75 -14.51 16.06
CA ALA A 411 10.94 -13.52 15.36
C ALA A 411 10.87 -13.82 13.85
N LYS A 412 9.70 -13.59 13.27
CA LYS A 412 9.47 -13.62 11.82
C LYS A 412 8.86 -12.30 11.38
N VAL A 413 9.36 -11.71 10.30
CA VAL A 413 8.78 -10.47 9.75
C VAL A 413 7.77 -10.84 8.66
N LEU A 414 6.58 -10.24 8.71
CA LEU A 414 5.45 -10.45 7.81
C LEU A 414 4.96 -9.08 7.32
N GLY A 415 4.60 -8.95 6.04
CA GLY A 415 4.04 -7.71 5.50
C GLY A 415 4.74 -7.27 4.23
N ALA A 416 5.00 -5.97 4.09
CA ALA A 416 5.74 -5.41 2.96
C ALA A 416 7.11 -4.89 3.42
N PRO A 417 8.07 -4.67 2.50
CA PRO A 417 9.31 -3.97 2.82
C PRO A 417 9.03 -2.63 3.50
N THR A 418 9.86 -2.25 4.47
CA THR A 418 9.80 -0.92 5.08
C THR A 418 10.17 0.17 4.07
N HIS A 419 10.05 1.45 4.44
CA HIS A 419 10.13 2.53 3.46
C HIS A 419 11.45 2.56 2.66
N GLY A 420 12.58 2.21 3.29
CA GLY A 420 13.90 2.28 2.68
C GLY A 420 14.54 3.65 2.80
N VAL A 421 14.27 4.34 3.91
CA VAL A 421 14.92 5.58 4.34
C VAL A 421 15.43 5.36 5.78
N VAL A 422 16.33 4.39 5.92
CA VAL A 422 16.83 3.94 7.24
C VAL A 422 17.99 4.80 7.74
N SER A 423 18.68 5.48 6.82
CA SER A 423 19.95 6.12 7.11
C SER A 423 19.77 7.36 7.98
N ASP A 424 20.64 7.53 8.99
CA ASP A 424 20.73 8.76 9.77
C ASP A 424 20.79 9.98 8.84
N THR A 425 19.94 10.96 9.14
CA THR A 425 19.91 12.21 8.37
C THR A 425 20.89 13.21 8.95
N PHE A 426 21.48 14.02 8.07
CA PHE A 426 22.45 15.06 8.40
C PHE A 426 21.99 16.39 7.82
N GLY A 427 21.91 17.41 8.67
CA GLY A 427 21.53 18.77 8.27
C GLY A 427 22.73 19.67 8.02
N GLN A 428 22.76 20.31 6.86
CA GLN A 428 23.74 21.30 6.45
C GLN A 428 23.05 22.64 6.20
N LYS A 429 23.61 23.77 6.66
CA LYS A 429 23.07 25.08 6.28
C LYS A 429 23.47 25.41 4.85
N LEU A 430 22.58 26.12 4.17
CA LEU A 430 22.80 26.76 2.89
C LEU A 430 23.17 28.24 3.08
N PRO A 431 23.83 28.89 2.10
CA PRO A 431 24.29 30.27 2.22
C PRO A 431 23.20 31.29 2.59
N ASN A 432 21.98 31.10 2.08
CA ASN A 432 20.83 31.95 2.38
C ASN A 432 20.22 31.75 3.78
N GLY A 433 20.66 30.71 4.52
CA GLY A 433 20.18 30.40 5.87
C GLY A 433 19.27 29.18 5.95
N TRP A 434 18.82 28.64 4.81
CA TRP A 434 18.03 27.41 4.76
C TRP A 434 18.84 26.21 5.24
N THR A 435 18.15 25.14 5.62
CA THR A 435 18.72 23.86 6.03
C THR A 435 18.45 22.84 4.94
N LEU A 436 19.51 22.21 4.44
CA LEU A 436 19.47 21.03 3.59
C LEU A 436 19.68 19.79 4.47
N THR A 437 18.71 18.89 4.51
CA THR A 437 18.82 17.58 5.15
C THR A 437 19.14 16.55 4.08
N MET A 438 20.11 15.67 4.33
CA MET A 438 20.49 14.59 3.43
C MET A 438 21.06 13.39 4.19
N THR A 439 21.18 12.24 3.53
CA THR A 439 21.74 11.02 4.09
C THR A 439 23.15 10.76 3.58
N THR A 440 24.04 10.30 4.47
CA THR A 440 25.48 10.10 4.17
C THR A 440 26.00 8.70 4.55
N GLU A 441 25.20 7.95 5.30
CA GLU A 441 25.59 6.64 5.87
C GLU A 441 24.87 5.51 5.15
N VAL A 442 25.56 4.41 4.88
CA VAL A 442 24.96 3.22 4.28
C VAL A 442 24.74 2.18 5.36
N TYR A 443 23.47 1.86 5.65
CA TYR A 443 23.06 0.78 6.54
C TYR A 443 23.00 -0.57 5.81
N ARG A 444 23.37 -1.63 6.53
CA ARG A 444 23.29 -3.02 6.07
C ARG A 444 22.73 -3.95 7.13
N ASP A 445 22.03 -4.98 6.68
CA ASP A 445 21.65 -6.11 7.52
C ASP A 445 22.86 -6.99 7.90
N ALA A 446 22.61 -8.06 8.66
CA ALA A 446 23.66 -8.98 9.11
C ALA A 446 24.33 -9.75 7.95
N GLU A 447 23.64 -9.90 6.83
CA GLU A 447 24.10 -10.54 5.60
C GLU A 447 24.87 -9.58 4.66
N GLY A 448 24.85 -8.28 4.95
CA GLY A 448 25.52 -7.23 4.18
C GLY A 448 24.68 -6.60 3.08
N THR A 449 23.38 -6.90 3.01
CA THR A 449 22.41 -6.29 2.09
C THR A 449 22.20 -4.83 2.48
N ARG A 450 22.22 -3.92 1.50
CA ARG A 450 21.91 -2.50 1.76
C ARG A 450 20.41 -2.31 1.92
N LEU A 451 20.04 -1.46 2.86
CA LEU A 451 18.64 -1.23 3.23
C LEU A 451 18.05 0.04 2.60
N GLU A 452 18.88 1.01 2.22
CA GLU A 452 18.41 2.23 1.56
C GLU A 452 17.65 1.90 0.26
N ALA A 453 16.62 2.69 -0.07
CA ALA A 453 15.65 2.53 -1.17
C ALA A 453 14.75 1.30 -1.13
N VAL A 454 15.21 0.20 -0.52
CA VAL A 454 14.52 -1.09 -0.47
C VAL A 454 13.74 -1.27 0.82
N GLY A 455 14.33 -0.90 1.96
CA GLY A 455 13.84 -1.18 3.30
C GLY A 455 14.25 -2.55 3.83
N VAL A 456 13.88 -2.82 5.08
CA VAL A 456 13.94 -4.15 5.68
C VAL A 456 12.88 -5.02 5.04
N THR A 457 13.32 -6.01 4.26
CA THR A 457 12.40 -6.94 3.59
C THR A 457 11.82 -7.96 4.58
N PRO A 458 10.52 -8.29 4.48
CA PRO A 458 9.90 -9.28 5.33
C PRO A 458 10.38 -10.70 5.00
N THR A 459 10.19 -11.63 5.93
CA THR A 459 10.43 -13.07 5.69
C THR A 459 9.33 -13.69 4.83
N GLU A 460 8.11 -13.17 4.96
CA GLU A 460 6.95 -13.53 4.13
C GLU A 460 6.29 -12.22 3.66
N GLU A 461 6.24 -12.03 2.35
CA GLU A 461 5.70 -10.80 1.75
C GLU A 461 4.21 -10.94 1.47
N ILE A 462 3.41 -9.99 1.97
CA ILE A 462 1.97 -9.83 1.77
C ILE A 462 1.65 -8.34 1.70
N ASP A 463 0.51 -7.96 1.14
CA ASP A 463 0.08 -6.56 1.24
C ASP A 463 -0.14 -6.17 2.70
N ALA A 464 0.55 -5.11 3.14
CA ALA A 464 0.54 -4.65 4.53
C ALA A 464 -0.67 -3.75 4.86
N TYR A 465 -1.31 -3.18 3.84
CA TYR A 465 -2.44 -2.26 3.96
C TYR A 465 -3.47 -2.59 2.86
N SER A 466 -4.75 -2.64 3.22
CA SER A 466 -5.83 -2.86 2.26
C SER A 466 -7.14 -2.30 2.78
N ALA A 467 -7.89 -1.61 1.92
CA ALA A 467 -9.26 -1.22 2.23
C ALA A 467 -10.22 -2.43 2.20
N ALA A 468 -9.95 -3.43 1.34
CA ALA A 468 -10.73 -4.67 1.26
C ALA A 468 -10.86 -5.40 2.60
N ASP A 469 -9.83 -5.34 3.46
CA ASP A 469 -9.85 -5.96 4.79
C ASP A 469 -11.04 -5.45 5.63
N MET A 470 -11.34 -4.14 5.54
CA MET A 470 -12.46 -3.51 6.24
C MET A 470 -13.81 -4.01 5.73
N GLN A 471 -13.91 -4.36 4.44
CA GLN A 471 -15.14 -4.91 3.85
C GLN A 471 -15.55 -6.22 4.52
N TYR A 472 -14.59 -7.00 5.03
CA TYR A 472 -14.81 -8.31 5.65
C TYR A 472 -14.67 -8.32 7.16
N LEU A 473 -14.55 -7.14 7.79
CA LEU A 473 -14.25 -7.00 9.22
C LEU A 473 -13.06 -7.87 9.64
N SER A 474 -12.02 -7.91 8.82
CA SER A 474 -10.81 -8.71 8.99
C SER A 474 -9.60 -7.80 8.89
N HIS A 475 -8.44 -8.29 9.34
CA HIS A 475 -7.19 -7.57 9.19
C HIS A 475 -6.10 -8.55 8.76
N THR A 476 -5.86 -8.66 7.45
CA THR A 476 -5.10 -9.77 6.83
C THR A 476 -3.72 -9.98 7.46
N PRO A 477 -2.89 -8.96 7.72
CA PRO A 477 -1.61 -9.16 8.39
C PRO A 477 -1.72 -9.75 9.80
N ILE A 478 -2.74 -9.37 10.57
CA ILE A 478 -2.98 -9.89 11.92
C ILE A 478 -3.50 -11.32 11.83
N ASP A 479 -4.48 -11.59 10.97
CA ASP A 479 -5.04 -12.92 10.78
C ASP A 479 -3.97 -13.92 10.31
N ARG A 480 -3.10 -13.50 9.40
CA ARG A 480 -1.96 -14.32 8.96
C ARG A 480 -0.92 -14.50 10.06
N ALA A 481 -0.64 -13.47 10.86
CA ALA A 481 0.25 -13.60 12.02
C ALA A 481 -0.30 -14.57 13.07
N LEU A 482 -1.61 -14.57 13.33
CA LEU A 482 -2.26 -15.55 14.20
C LEU A 482 -2.07 -16.98 13.66
N GLN A 483 -2.27 -17.22 12.36
CA GLN A 483 -1.99 -18.52 11.75
C GLN A 483 -0.53 -18.97 11.94
N LEU A 484 0.44 -18.07 11.74
CA LEU A 484 1.87 -18.36 11.96
C LEU A 484 2.19 -18.67 13.43
N LEU A 485 1.41 -18.13 14.37
CA LEU A 485 1.49 -18.40 15.80
C LEU A 485 0.62 -19.60 16.22
N ASN A 486 0.03 -20.33 15.28
CA ASN A 486 -0.93 -21.41 15.53
C ASN A 486 -2.09 -20.96 16.45
N ALA A 487 -2.65 -19.78 16.17
CA ALA A 487 -3.77 -19.17 16.87
C ALA A 487 -4.90 -18.89 15.88
N THR A 488 -6.12 -18.78 16.38
CA THR A 488 -7.31 -18.45 15.59
C THR A 488 -7.88 -17.11 16.05
N PRO A 489 -8.46 -16.30 15.15
CA PRO A 489 -9.16 -15.08 15.55
C PRO A 489 -10.26 -15.36 16.58
N ALA A 490 -10.48 -14.42 17.50
CA ALA A 490 -11.61 -14.49 18.43
C ALA A 490 -12.94 -14.25 17.69
N ASN A 491 -14.07 -14.58 18.34
CA ASN A 491 -15.42 -14.37 17.79
C ASN A 491 -15.67 -15.08 16.45
N ARG A 492 -15.28 -16.35 16.36
CA ARG A 492 -15.57 -17.22 15.21
C ARG A 492 -17.09 -17.35 15.00
N PRO A 493 -17.61 -17.03 13.79
CA PRO A 493 -18.98 -17.37 13.44
C PRO A 493 -19.20 -18.89 13.48
N SER A 494 -20.26 -19.35 14.12
CA SER A 494 -20.74 -20.73 14.04
C SER A 494 -21.56 -20.95 12.77
N ILE A 495 -21.72 -22.21 12.34
CA ILE A 495 -22.61 -22.56 11.21
C ILE A 495 -24.03 -22.02 11.43
N ASN A 496 -24.53 -22.04 12.67
CA ASN A 496 -25.85 -21.49 12.98
C ASN A 496 -25.89 -19.97 12.80
N GLN A 497 -24.83 -19.25 13.17
CA GLN A 497 -24.74 -17.81 12.91
C GLN A 497 -24.72 -17.52 11.41
N LEU A 498 -23.99 -18.30 10.60
CA LEU A 498 -24.02 -18.13 9.13
C LEU A 498 -25.45 -18.24 8.57
N LYS A 499 -26.20 -19.26 9.00
CA LYS A 499 -27.61 -19.44 8.58
C LYS A 499 -28.52 -18.31 9.06
N THR A 500 -28.30 -17.83 10.28
CA THR A 500 -29.05 -16.68 10.81
C THR A 500 -28.77 -15.42 9.99
N GLU A 501 -27.51 -15.12 9.67
CA GLU A 501 -27.13 -13.97 8.83
C GLU A 501 -27.75 -14.08 7.42
N MET A 502 -27.78 -15.29 6.83
CA MET A 502 -28.45 -15.52 5.53
C MET A 502 -29.96 -15.28 5.61
N THR A 503 -30.60 -15.72 6.70
CA THR A 503 -32.04 -15.50 6.92
C THR A 503 -32.34 -14.02 7.14
N GLN A 504 -31.53 -13.34 7.96
CA GLN A 504 -31.67 -11.90 8.22
C GLN A 504 -31.45 -11.08 6.96
N PHE A 505 -30.51 -11.46 6.11
CA PHE A 505 -30.30 -10.83 4.81
C PHE A 505 -31.54 -10.97 3.92
N ILE A 506 -32.13 -12.18 3.82
CA ILE A 506 -33.41 -12.40 3.11
C ILE A 506 -34.53 -11.53 3.69
N GLU A 507 -34.70 -11.52 5.02
CA GLU A 507 -35.76 -10.75 5.69
C GLU A 507 -35.59 -9.24 5.51
N ALA A 508 -34.36 -8.73 5.52
CA ALA A 508 -34.04 -7.31 5.40
C ALA A 508 -34.18 -6.78 3.96
N THR A 509 -33.99 -7.64 2.96
CA THR A 509 -33.92 -7.23 1.55
C THR A 509 -35.08 -7.71 0.71
N GLY A 510 -35.80 -8.74 1.15
CA GLY A 510 -36.88 -9.38 0.39
C GLY A 510 -36.42 -10.36 -0.69
N VAL A 511 -35.10 -10.57 -0.85
CA VAL A 511 -34.58 -11.46 -1.91
C VAL A 511 -35.06 -12.90 -1.71
N PRO A 512 -35.36 -13.64 -2.79
CA PRO A 512 -35.95 -14.97 -2.67
C PRO A 512 -35.05 -16.02 -1.99
N GLY A 513 -33.75 -16.00 -2.30
CA GLY A 513 -32.81 -17.00 -1.85
C GLY A 513 -31.36 -16.58 -1.98
N VAL A 514 -30.52 -17.23 -1.17
CA VAL A 514 -29.08 -16.96 -1.10
C VAL A 514 -28.33 -18.28 -0.92
N ALA A 515 -27.21 -18.44 -1.62
CA ALA A 515 -26.31 -19.58 -1.53
C ALA A 515 -24.88 -19.10 -1.29
N ALA A 516 -24.11 -19.89 -0.53
CA ALA A 516 -22.73 -19.58 -0.22
C ALA A 516 -21.86 -20.83 -0.01
N THR A 517 -20.57 -20.69 -0.29
CA THR A 517 -19.53 -21.71 -0.06
C THR A 517 -18.30 -21.02 0.53
N VAL A 518 -17.73 -21.59 1.58
CA VAL A 518 -16.54 -21.07 2.26
C VAL A 518 -15.36 -22.01 2.01
N ILE A 519 -14.22 -21.40 1.69
CA ILE A 519 -12.97 -22.04 1.34
C ILE A 519 -11.96 -21.72 2.45
N HIS A 520 -11.24 -22.72 2.93
CA HIS A 520 -10.04 -22.52 3.74
C HIS A 520 -8.98 -23.54 3.36
N ASP A 521 -7.73 -23.13 3.32
CA ASP A 521 -6.59 -23.99 2.99
C ASP A 521 -6.77 -24.75 1.66
N ASN A 522 -7.41 -24.08 0.69
CA ASN A 522 -7.72 -24.61 -0.63
C ASN A 522 -8.67 -25.83 -0.66
N ARG A 523 -9.57 -25.92 0.31
CA ARG A 523 -10.68 -26.89 0.34
C ARG A 523 -11.97 -26.17 0.72
N ILE A 524 -13.10 -26.71 0.27
CA ILE A 524 -14.42 -26.27 0.75
C ILE A 524 -14.56 -26.75 2.20
N VAL A 525 -14.73 -25.82 3.14
CA VAL A 525 -14.94 -26.11 4.56
C VAL A 525 -16.40 -25.99 4.98
N TRP A 526 -17.20 -25.23 4.23
CA TRP A 526 -18.63 -25.14 4.44
C TRP A 526 -19.35 -24.76 3.14
N GLN A 527 -20.59 -25.23 3.00
CA GLN A 527 -21.50 -24.88 1.90
C GLN A 527 -22.94 -24.86 2.43
N GLY A 528 -23.74 -23.88 2.00
CA GLY A 528 -25.10 -23.69 2.49
C GLY A 528 -25.94 -22.77 1.61
N ALA A 529 -27.24 -22.79 1.85
CA ALA A 529 -28.20 -21.90 1.21
C ALA A 529 -29.43 -21.72 2.12
N GLU A 530 -30.11 -20.59 1.97
CA GLU A 530 -31.40 -20.30 2.59
C GLU A 530 -32.35 -19.71 1.53
N GLY A 531 -33.66 -19.84 1.76
CA GLY A 531 -34.69 -19.35 0.83
C GLY A 531 -34.94 -20.25 -0.40
N PHE A 532 -35.39 -19.65 -1.50
CA PHE A 532 -35.95 -20.35 -2.65
C PHE A 532 -35.25 -20.00 -3.96
N ALA A 533 -34.94 -21.03 -4.74
CA ALA A 533 -34.52 -20.89 -6.13
C ALA A 533 -35.70 -20.53 -7.07
N ASN A 534 -36.94 -20.78 -6.63
CA ASN A 534 -38.15 -20.41 -7.37
C ASN A 534 -39.34 -20.33 -6.39
N LEU A 535 -39.91 -19.13 -6.23
CA LEU A 535 -41.01 -18.85 -5.31
C LEU A 535 -42.34 -19.50 -5.72
N GLU A 536 -42.62 -19.57 -7.03
CA GLU A 536 -43.88 -20.12 -7.54
C GLU A 536 -44.01 -21.63 -7.26
N THR A 537 -42.94 -22.37 -7.51
CA THR A 537 -42.88 -23.82 -7.28
C THR A 537 -42.49 -24.20 -5.85
N GLY A 538 -42.02 -23.23 -5.05
CA GLY A 538 -41.47 -23.47 -3.72
C GLY A 538 -40.16 -24.28 -3.71
N ARG A 539 -39.40 -24.26 -4.82
CA ARG A 539 -38.14 -25.02 -4.92
C ARG A 539 -37.07 -24.36 -4.04
N PRO A 540 -36.48 -25.08 -3.07
CA PRO A 540 -35.46 -24.51 -2.19
C PRO A 540 -34.17 -24.19 -2.94
N MET A 541 -33.47 -23.15 -2.49
CA MET A 541 -32.10 -22.82 -2.95
C MET A 541 -31.09 -23.83 -2.37
N SER A 542 -30.00 -24.09 -3.08
CA SER A 542 -28.87 -24.92 -2.61
C SER A 542 -27.54 -24.38 -3.12
N ALA A 543 -26.42 -24.78 -2.53
CA ALA A 543 -25.08 -24.42 -3.00
C ALA A 543 -24.70 -25.01 -4.38
N ASP A 544 -25.51 -25.96 -4.88
CA ASP A 544 -25.38 -26.52 -6.22
C ASP A 544 -26.40 -25.94 -7.21
N THR A 545 -27.31 -25.06 -6.78
CA THR A 545 -28.29 -24.43 -7.67
C THR A 545 -27.55 -23.47 -8.62
N PRO A 546 -27.63 -23.66 -9.95
CA PRO A 546 -27.08 -22.70 -10.90
C PRO A 546 -27.86 -21.39 -10.84
N ALA A 547 -27.18 -20.27 -10.99
CA ALA A 547 -27.76 -18.95 -11.18
C ALA A 547 -26.84 -18.11 -12.07
N ASN A 548 -27.38 -17.09 -12.73
CA ASN A 548 -26.57 -16.10 -13.44
C ASN A 548 -25.65 -15.42 -12.40
N VAL A 549 -24.41 -15.13 -12.77
CA VAL A 549 -23.42 -14.52 -11.84
C VAL A 549 -22.87 -13.19 -12.33
N GLY A 550 -23.52 -12.56 -13.31
CA GLY A 550 -23.11 -11.30 -13.91
C GLY A 550 -21.62 -11.30 -14.23
N SER A 551 -20.97 -10.20 -13.90
CA SER A 551 -19.58 -9.91 -14.27
C SER A 551 -18.50 -10.90 -13.78
N ILE A 552 -18.79 -11.85 -12.89
CA ILE A 552 -17.88 -12.97 -12.62
C ILE A 552 -17.56 -13.75 -13.92
N SER A 553 -18.48 -13.73 -14.89
CA SER A 553 -18.30 -14.25 -16.25
C SER A 553 -16.99 -13.83 -16.91
N LYS A 554 -16.55 -12.58 -16.72
CA LYS A 554 -15.29 -12.06 -17.28
C LYS A 554 -14.07 -12.78 -16.74
N ALA A 555 -14.03 -13.02 -15.42
CA ALA A 555 -12.94 -13.75 -14.76
C ALA A 555 -12.90 -15.23 -15.19
N VAL A 556 -14.07 -15.84 -15.44
CA VAL A 556 -14.16 -17.20 -15.98
C VAL A 556 -13.65 -17.25 -17.42
N MET A 557 -14.14 -16.37 -18.29
CA MET A 557 -13.68 -16.26 -19.68
C MET A 557 -12.18 -15.98 -19.76
N ALA A 558 -11.65 -15.12 -18.89
CA ALA A 558 -10.22 -14.82 -18.82
C ALA A 558 -9.35 -16.07 -18.66
N THR A 559 -9.84 -17.08 -17.94
CA THR A 559 -9.15 -18.36 -17.79
C THR A 559 -8.97 -19.05 -19.15
N ALA A 560 -9.99 -19.00 -20.02
CA ALA A 560 -9.92 -19.55 -21.37
C ALA A 560 -9.00 -18.73 -22.28
N LEU A 561 -9.07 -17.39 -22.21
CA LEU A 561 -8.13 -16.51 -22.92
C LEU A 561 -6.68 -16.81 -22.53
N MET A 562 -6.43 -17.01 -21.24
CA MET A 562 -5.12 -17.38 -20.71
C MET A 562 -4.67 -18.76 -21.19
N GLN A 563 -5.58 -19.75 -21.37
CA GLN A 563 -5.22 -21.02 -22.01
C GLN A 563 -4.72 -20.82 -23.46
N LYS A 564 -5.31 -19.87 -24.20
CA LYS A 564 -4.87 -19.55 -25.58
C LYS A 564 -3.54 -18.80 -25.61
N ILE A 565 -3.30 -17.91 -24.64
CA ILE A 565 -2.00 -17.24 -24.48
C ILE A 565 -0.92 -18.24 -24.07
N GLU A 566 -1.20 -19.13 -23.12
CA GLU A 566 -0.29 -20.21 -22.70
C GLU A 566 0.08 -21.13 -23.87
N ALA A 567 -0.87 -21.42 -24.77
CA ALA A 567 -0.63 -22.19 -25.98
C ALA A 567 0.15 -21.44 -27.08
N GLY A 568 0.41 -20.14 -26.89
CA GLY A 568 1.14 -19.29 -27.85
C GLY A 568 0.36 -18.97 -29.13
N VAL A 569 -0.97 -19.16 -29.12
CA VAL A 569 -1.84 -18.84 -30.28
C VAL A 569 -2.52 -17.48 -30.16
N LEU A 570 -2.37 -16.82 -29.01
CA LEU A 570 -2.92 -15.51 -28.69
C LEU A 570 -1.86 -14.67 -27.98
N ASP A 571 -1.72 -13.40 -28.33
CA ASP A 571 -0.83 -12.45 -27.64
C ASP A 571 -1.66 -11.29 -27.05
N LEU A 572 -1.31 -10.86 -25.84
CA LEU A 572 -1.94 -9.70 -25.20
C LEU A 572 -1.70 -8.42 -26.00
N ASP A 573 -0.55 -8.29 -26.67
CA ASP A 573 -0.20 -7.08 -27.40
C ASP A 573 -0.67 -7.08 -28.87
N ASP A 574 -1.38 -8.12 -29.28
CA ASP A 574 -2.05 -8.17 -30.59
C ASP A 574 -3.05 -7.02 -30.74
N SER A 575 -3.05 -6.38 -31.90
CA SER A 575 -4.09 -5.40 -32.24
C SER A 575 -5.41 -6.10 -32.55
N ILE A 576 -6.49 -5.65 -31.90
CA ILE A 576 -7.82 -6.24 -32.08
C ILE A 576 -8.33 -6.12 -33.52
N ASN A 577 -7.93 -5.08 -34.27
CA ASN A 577 -8.29 -4.91 -35.68
C ASN A 577 -7.73 -6.02 -36.59
N THR A 578 -6.75 -6.80 -36.12
CA THR A 578 -6.19 -7.94 -36.88
C THR A 578 -7.00 -9.22 -36.74
N TYR A 579 -8.07 -9.22 -35.93
CA TYR A 579 -8.82 -10.43 -35.58
C TYR A 579 -9.92 -10.80 -36.58
N GLY A 580 -10.00 -10.10 -37.71
CA GLY A 580 -11.00 -10.38 -38.74
C GLY A 580 -12.41 -9.85 -38.42
N LEU A 581 -12.49 -8.78 -37.62
CA LEU A 581 -13.76 -8.14 -37.27
C LEU A 581 -14.45 -7.56 -38.53
N PRO A 582 -15.80 -7.59 -38.61
CA PRO A 582 -16.54 -7.00 -39.72
C PRO A 582 -16.65 -5.45 -39.66
N PHE A 583 -16.03 -4.83 -38.66
CA PHE A 583 -15.99 -3.39 -38.41
C PHE A 583 -14.56 -2.96 -38.00
N ALA A 584 -14.27 -1.66 -38.07
CA ALA A 584 -12.98 -1.10 -37.66
C ALA A 584 -13.11 -0.35 -36.34
N LEU A 585 -12.10 -0.48 -35.47
CA LEU A 585 -11.98 0.28 -34.24
C LEU A 585 -10.86 1.30 -34.38
N ASP A 586 -11.22 2.58 -34.34
CA ASP A 586 -10.29 3.71 -34.47
C ASP A 586 -10.57 4.72 -33.34
N PRO A 587 -10.10 4.44 -32.10
CA PRO A 587 -10.35 5.30 -30.96
C PRO A 587 -9.61 6.63 -31.14
N PRO A 588 -10.28 7.78 -31.00
CA PRO A 588 -9.67 9.09 -31.27
C PRO A 588 -8.52 9.48 -30.31
N HIS A 589 -8.35 8.77 -29.19
CA HIS A 589 -7.47 9.16 -28.08
C HIS A 589 -6.22 8.29 -27.93
N LEU A 590 -6.14 7.16 -28.63
CA LEU A 590 -4.95 6.31 -28.58
C LEU A 590 -4.09 6.59 -29.82
N ASN A 591 -2.84 7.04 -29.61
CA ASN A 591 -1.83 7.17 -30.68
C ASN A 591 -1.36 5.80 -31.24
N ARG A 592 -2.13 4.72 -31.01
CA ARG A 592 -1.90 3.34 -31.43
C ARG A 592 -3.23 2.57 -31.46
N PRO A 593 -3.34 1.47 -32.23
CA PRO A 593 -4.50 0.59 -32.17
C PRO A 593 -4.76 0.00 -30.78
N ILE A 594 -6.04 -0.32 -30.51
CA ILE A 594 -6.46 -1.09 -29.33
C ILE A 594 -5.84 -2.49 -29.41
N ARG A 595 -5.25 -2.92 -28.29
CA ARG A 595 -4.72 -4.28 -28.10
C ARG A 595 -5.69 -5.12 -27.28
N LEU A 596 -5.55 -6.45 -27.36
CA LEU A 596 -6.27 -7.35 -26.45
C LEU A 596 -6.02 -6.96 -24.97
N ARG A 597 -4.77 -6.63 -24.63
CA ARG A 597 -4.35 -6.12 -23.32
C ARG A 597 -5.24 -4.98 -22.85
N ASP A 598 -5.53 -4.00 -23.72
CA ASP A 598 -6.31 -2.84 -23.32
C ASP A 598 -7.78 -3.18 -23.02
N LEU A 599 -8.34 -4.20 -23.68
CA LEU A 599 -9.69 -4.67 -23.41
C LEU A 599 -9.76 -5.43 -22.08
N VAL A 600 -8.82 -6.36 -21.87
CA VAL A 600 -8.80 -7.23 -20.67
C VAL A 600 -8.40 -6.51 -19.38
N THR A 601 -7.88 -5.30 -19.50
CA THR A 601 -7.54 -4.43 -18.36
C THR A 601 -8.45 -3.21 -18.25
N HIS A 602 -9.53 -3.10 -19.05
CA HIS A 602 -10.43 -1.94 -19.03
C HIS A 602 -9.71 -0.60 -19.28
N THR A 603 -8.71 -0.57 -20.17
CA THR A 603 -7.94 0.64 -20.53
C THR A 603 -7.98 0.95 -22.03
N SER A 604 -8.95 0.37 -22.75
CA SER A 604 -9.17 0.60 -24.19
C SER A 604 -9.78 1.97 -24.49
N GLY A 605 -10.39 2.60 -23.49
CA GLY A 605 -11.19 3.81 -23.65
C GLY A 605 -12.57 3.55 -24.25
N ILE A 606 -12.96 2.29 -24.47
CA ILE A 606 -14.34 1.91 -24.80
C ILE A 606 -15.17 2.04 -23.52
N ARG A 607 -16.38 2.59 -23.63
CA ARG A 607 -17.33 2.73 -22.53
C ARG A 607 -18.65 2.07 -22.89
N ASP A 608 -19.40 1.69 -21.86
CA ASP A 608 -20.76 1.20 -22.04
C ASP A 608 -21.72 2.40 -22.21
N THR A 609 -22.65 2.31 -23.15
CA THR A 609 -23.62 3.37 -23.50
C THR A 609 -25.04 2.83 -23.39
N THR A 610 -26.06 3.66 -23.61
CA THR A 610 -27.46 3.20 -23.69
C THR A 610 -27.65 2.03 -24.67
N GLY A 611 -26.86 1.98 -25.74
CA GLY A 611 -26.87 0.87 -26.69
C GLY A 611 -26.49 -0.49 -26.06
N TYR A 612 -25.64 -0.50 -25.02
CA TYR A 612 -25.34 -1.72 -24.27
C TYR A 612 -26.56 -2.20 -23.48
N SER A 613 -27.16 -1.32 -22.68
CA SER A 613 -28.35 -1.67 -21.88
C SER A 613 -29.52 -2.13 -22.75
N CYS A 614 -29.75 -1.44 -23.88
CA CYS A 614 -30.79 -1.81 -24.84
C CYS A 614 -30.51 -3.10 -25.62
N SER A 615 -29.35 -3.73 -25.45
CA SER A 615 -29.01 -5.00 -26.09
C SER A 615 -29.42 -6.24 -25.27
N TYR A 616 -29.86 -6.05 -24.03
CA TYR A 616 -30.44 -7.12 -23.23
C TYR A 616 -31.80 -7.49 -23.81
N TYR A 617 -32.02 -8.76 -24.15
CA TYR A 617 -33.25 -9.24 -24.77
C TYR A 617 -33.85 -10.43 -24.02
N VAL A 618 -35.17 -10.50 -24.03
CA VAL A 618 -35.94 -11.63 -23.52
C VAL A 618 -35.89 -12.78 -24.51
N HIS A 619 -35.51 -13.99 -24.09
CA HIS A 619 -35.36 -15.14 -24.99
C HIS A 619 -36.64 -15.52 -25.73
N GLU A 620 -37.79 -15.41 -25.07
CA GLU A 620 -39.07 -15.83 -25.64
C GLU A 620 -39.59 -14.86 -26.71
N THR A 621 -39.39 -13.55 -26.51
CA THR A 621 -39.98 -12.51 -27.36
C THR A 621 -38.97 -11.85 -28.30
N GLY A 622 -37.68 -11.82 -27.95
CA GLY A 622 -36.65 -11.05 -28.64
C GLY A 622 -36.68 -9.54 -28.32
N GLU A 623 -37.61 -9.11 -27.47
CA GLU A 623 -37.78 -7.72 -27.08
C GLU A 623 -36.75 -7.30 -26.03
N SER A 624 -36.42 -6.00 -25.97
CA SER A 624 -35.51 -5.47 -24.97
C SER A 624 -36.01 -5.72 -23.54
N LEU A 625 -35.18 -6.33 -22.70
CA LEU A 625 -35.45 -6.53 -21.29
C LEU A 625 -35.67 -5.19 -20.58
N PHE A 626 -34.94 -4.14 -20.98
CA PHE A 626 -35.04 -2.82 -20.37
C PHE A 626 -36.37 -2.11 -20.68
N GLY A 627 -37.14 -2.59 -21.66
CA GLY A 627 -38.54 -2.21 -21.82
C GLY A 627 -39.38 -2.56 -20.59
N LEU A 628 -39.07 -3.66 -19.88
CA LEU A 628 -39.74 -4.03 -18.62
C LEU A 628 -39.41 -3.07 -17.47
N PHE A 629 -38.29 -2.36 -17.56
CA PHE A 629 -37.86 -1.34 -16.59
C PHE A 629 -38.30 0.08 -16.99
N GLY A 630 -39.14 0.21 -18.02
CA GLY A 630 -39.70 1.49 -18.46
C GLY A 630 -38.81 2.31 -19.39
N SER A 631 -37.84 1.68 -20.06
CA SER A 631 -37.03 2.34 -21.10
C SER A 631 -37.72 2.26 -22.47
N ASP A 632 -38.38 3.36 -22.86
CA ASP A 632 -39.09 3.48 -24.15
C ASP A 632 -38.15 3.76 -25.35
N GLU A 633 -36.85 3.92 -25.12
CA GLU A 633 -35.86 4.31 -26.14
C GLU A 633 -35.17 3.12 -26.82
N CYS A 634 -35.36 1.90 -26.31
CA CYS A 634 -34.74 0.70 -26.84
C CYS A 634 -35.47 0.15 -28.07
N PRO A 635 -34.78 -0.54 -28.99
CA PRO A 635 -35.40 -1.17 -30.15
C PRO A 635 -36.32 -2.32 -29.73
N ASP A 636 -37.43 -2.48 -30.44
CA ASP A 636 -38.40 -3.57 -30.22
C ASP A 636 -37.80 -4.94 -30.59
N ASP A 637 -37.01 -5.01 -31.66
CA ASP A 637 -36.34 -6.24 -32.13
C ASP A 637 -34.84 -6.14 -31.85
N VAL A 638 -34.34 -6.81 -30.81
CA VAL A 638 -32.92 -6.71 -30.44
C VAL A 638 -32.01 -7.50 -31.40
N LEU A 639 -30.91 -6.89 -31.86
CA LEU A 639 -29.88 -7.58 -32.64
C LEU A 639 -29.14 -8.59 -31.75
N THR A 640 -29.31 -9.89 -31.99
CA THR A 640 -28.68 -10.96 -31.20
C THR A 640 -27.34 -11.46 -31.76
N ASP A 641 -27.04 -11.21 -33.04
CA ASP A 641 -25.75 -11.56 -33.66
C ASP A 641 -24.65 -10.58 -33.19
N PRO A 642 -23.59 -11.06 -32.53
CA PRO A 642 -22.55 -10.17 -31.98
C PRO A 642 -21.86 -9.32 -33.05
N GLY A 643 -21.65 -9.87 -34.26
CA GLY A 643 -20.99 -9.15 -35.36
C GLY A 643 -21.83 -7.97 -35.87
N GLN A 644 -23.12 -8.19 -36.06
CA GLN A 644 -24.08 -7.14 -36.43
C GLN A 644 -24.24 -6.11 -35.31
N PHE A 645 -24.36 -6.57 -34.06
CA PHE A 645 -24.46 -5.70 -32.89
C PHE A 645 -23.25 -4.77 -32.78
N TYR A 646 -22.01 -5.30 -32.74
CA TYR A 646 -20.82 -4.45 -32.65
C TYR A 646 -20.64 -3.53 -33.85
N SER A 647 -20.95 -4.01 -35.06
CA SER A 647 -20.93 -3.15 -36.25
C SER A 647 -21.89 -1.98 -36.10
N SER A 648 -23.07 -2.20 -35.51
CA SER A 648 -24.07 -1.16 -35.23
C SER A 648 -23.63 -0.23 -34.09
N TYR A 649 -23.06 -0.79 -33.03
CA TYR A 649 -22.62 -0.08 -31.83
C TYR A 649 -21.46 0.89 -32.09
N PHE A 650 -20.47 0.50 -32.90
CA PHE A 650 -19.27 1.31 -33.16
C PHE A 650 -19.37 2.21 -34.40
N THR A 651 -20.42 2.07 -35.22
CA THR A 651 -20.56 2.86 -36.45
C THR A 651 -21.51 4.04 -36.23
N PRO A 652 -21.07 5.29 -36.46
CA PRO A 652 -21.96 6.44 -36.39
C PRO A 652 -23.20 6.28 -37.26
N GLY A 653 -24.38 6.40 -36.65
CA GLY A 653 -25.68 6.19 -37.31
C GLY A 653 -26.15 4.73 -37.38
N GLY A 654 -25.42 3.80 -36.74
CA GLY A 654 -25.94 2.47 -36.45
C GLY A 654 -27.08 2.52 -35.44
N GLU A 655 -27.92 1.48 -35.44
CA GLU A 655 -29.08 1.32 -34.55
C GLU A 655 -28.70 1.37 -33.06
N TYR A 656 -27.51 0.88 -32.69
CA TYR A 656 -27.01 0.89 -31.31
C TYR A 656 -26.01 2.02 -31.02
N TYR A 657 -25.82 2.96 -31.96
CA TYR A 657 -25.01 4.14 -31.76
C TYR A 657 -25.85 5.24 -31.10
N PHE A 658 -26.12 5.09 -29.80
CA PHE A 658 -26.86 6.10 -29.02
C PHE A 658 -25.96 7.30 -28.66
N ASP A 659 -24.75 7.01 -28.22
CA ASP A 659 -23.74 7.99 -27.81
C ASP A 659 -22.36 7.57 -28.31
N ASN A 660 -21.37 8.47 -28.24
CA ASN A 660 -19.98 8.13 -28.56
C ASN A 660 -19.50 6.93 -27.70
N PRO A 661 -19.08 5.79 -28.29
CA PRO A 661 -18.67 4.60 -27.55
C PRO A 661 -17.26 4.70 -26.95
N TYR A 662 -16.57 5.83 -27.15
CA TYR A 662 -15.25 6.09 -26.61
C TYR A 662 -15.25 7.23 -25.57
N LEU A 663 -14.33 7.16 -24.59
CA LEU A 663 -14.10 8.20 -23.60
C LEU A 663 -13.51 9.46 -24.21
N GLU A 664 -13.99 10.63 -23.81
CA GLU A 664 -13.44 11.93 -24.21
C GLU A 664 -12.29 12.36 -23.27
N SER A 665 -11.09 11.79 -23.45
CA SER A 665 -9.90 12.10 -22.63
C SER A 665 -8.62 12.15 -23.45
N GLU A 666 -7.72 13.10 -23.17
CA GLU A 666 -6.38 13.16 -23.78
C GLU A 666 -5.41 12.09 -23.21
N TYR A 667 -5.76 11.47 -22.09
CA TYR A 667 -4.92 10.48 -21.39
C TYR A 667 -5.60 9.12 -21.32
N ARG A 668 -4.80 8.05 -21.40
CA ARG A 668 -5.27 6.68 -21.14
C ARG A 668 -5.70 6.56 -19.67
N GLN A 669 -6.89 6.04 -19.45
CA GLN A 669 -7.51 5.91 -18.13
C GLN A 669 -8.14 4.51 -17.99
N TYR A 670 -8.27 4.06 -16.75
CA TYR A 670 -9.07 2.89 -16.42
C TYR A 670 -10.54 3.28 -16.48
N HIS A 671 -11.34 2.49 -17.18
CA HIS A 671 -12.78 2.63 -17.23
C HIS A 671 -13.41 1.28 -17.53
N TYR A 672 -14.13 0.75 -16.54
CA TYR A 672 -14.82 -0.52 -16.66
C TYR A 672 -15.73 -0.55 -17.90
N SER A 673 -15.70 -1.64 -18.66
CA SER A 673 -16.52 -1.78 -19.87
C SER A 673 -16.87 -3.22 -20.14
N ASN A 674 -18.17 -3.50 -20.16
CA ASN A 674 -18.77 -4.75 -20.56
C ASN A 674 -18.62 -4.96 -22.07
N ILE A 675 -18.88 -3.92 -22.88
CA ILE A 675 -18.68 -3.95 -24.34
C ILE A 675 -17.23 -4.34 -24.69
N GLY A 676 -16.25 -3.75 -24.00
CA GLY A 676 -14.84 -4.11 -24.19
C GLY A 676 -14.55 -5.57 -23.82
N ALA A 677 -15.19 -6.08 -22.78
CA ALA A 677 -15.02 -7.47 -22.34
C ALA A 677 -15.62 -8.48 -23.32
N GLY A 678 -16.87 -8.26 -23.74
CA GLY A 678 -17.50 -9.08 -24.78
C GLY A 678 -16.72 -9.04 -26.10
N LEU A 679 -16.17 -7.87 -26.46
CA LEU A 679 -15.39 -7.69 -27.68
C LEU A 679 -14.08 -8.49 -27.65
N ALA A 680 -13.44 -8.60 -26.47
CA ALA A 680 -12.25 -9.43 -26.30
C ALA A 680 -12.56 -10.90 -26.61
N ALA A 681 -13.69 -11.42 -26.12
CA ALA A 681 -14.17 -12.77 -26.41
C ALA A 681 -14.44 -12.97 -27.90
N TYR A 682 -15.31 -12.12 -28.44
CA TYR A 682 -15.77 -12.20 -29.83
C TYR A 682 -14.59 -12.11 -30.80
N GLY A 683 -13.68 -11.16 -30.60
CA GLY A 683 -12.50 -11.04 -31.43
C GLY A 683 -11.63 -12.30 -31.41
N VAL A 684 -11.45 -12.92 -30.24
CA VAL A 684 -10.65 -14.14 -30.14
C VAL A 684 -11.31 -15.31 -30.86
N GLU A 685 -12.63 -15.44 -30.78
CA GLU A 685 -13.39 -16.42 -31.57
C GLU A 685 -13.23 -16.19 -33.07
N GLN A 686 -13.33 -14.94 -33.54
CA GLN A 686 -13.11 -14.61 -34.96
C GLN A 686 -11.69 -14.93 -35.43
N LYS A 687 -10.67 -14.59 -34.63
CA LYS A 687 -9.27 -14.84 -34.96
C LYS A 687 -8.96 -16.34 -35.06
N LEU A 688 -9.48 -17.13 -34.13
CA LEU A 688 -9.11 -18.54 -33.99
C LEU A 688 -10.10 -19.50 -34.66
N GLY A 689 -11.27 -19.03 -35.07
CA GLY A 689 -12.31 -19.87 -35.67
C GLY A 689 -12.84 -20.93 -34.71
N LEU A 690 -13.02 -20.56 -33.44
CA LEU A 690 -13.50 -21.44 -32.37
C LEU A 690 -14.70 -20.84 -31.63
N ASP A 691 -15.36 -21.66 -30.82
CA ASP A 691 -16.39 -21.24 -29.87
C ASP A 691 -15.81 -21.33 -28.44
N LEU A 692 -15.62 -20.19 -27.79
CA LEU A 692 -14.98 -20.12 -26.46
C LEU A 692 -15.84 -20.82 -25.39
N ALA A 693 -17.16 -20.83 -25.52
CA ALA A 693 -18.07 -21.49 -24.60
C ALA A 693 -17.88 -23.02 -24.62
N THR A 694 -17.80 -23.61 -25.81
CA THR A 694 -17.43 -25.02 -25.98
C THR A 694 -16.04 -25.30 -25.41
N GLU A 695 -15.05 -24.46 -25.69
CA GLU A 695 -13.69 -24.64 -25.19
C GLU A 695 -13.64 -24.61 -23.65
N MET A 696 -14.35 -23.69 -23.00
CA MET A 696 -14.47 -23.62 -21.55
C MET A 696 -15.11 -24.87 -20.96
N ASN A 697 -16.18 -25.39 -21.59
CA ASN A 697 -16.83 -26.61 -21.14
C ASN A 697 -15.87 -27.81 -21.18
N GLU A 698 -15.12 -27.98 -22.27
CA GLU A 698 -14.20 -29.12 -22.44
C GLU A 698 -12.92 -29.00 -21.62
N HIS A 699 -12.36 -27.80 -21.49
CA HIS A 699 -11.01 -27.59 -20.96
C HIS A 699 -10.96 -26.94 -19.58
N ILE A 700 -12.10 -26.49 -19.04
CA ILE A 700 -12.20 -25.90 -17.70
C ILE A 700 -13.28 -26.61 -16.89
N PHE A 701 -14.54 -26.55 -17.32
CA PHE A 701 -15.67 -26.99 -16.49
C PHE A 701 -15.67 -28.51 -16.26
N LYS A 702 -15.55 -29.32 -17.32
CA LYS A 702 -15.45 -30.79 -17.18
C LYS A 702 -14.22 -31.22 -16.37
N PRO A 703 -12.99 -30.72 -16.64
CA PRO A 703 -11.81 -31.05 -15.83
C PRO A 703 -11.96 -30.71 -14.35
N LEU A 704 -12.60 -29.59 -14.02
CA LEU A 704 -12.84 -29.17 -12.64
C LEU A 704 -14.10 -29.77 -12.01
N ASN A 705 -14.82 -30.63 -12.73
CA ASN A 705 -16.09 -31.20 -12.29
C ASN A 705 -17.12 -30.11 -11.90
N MET A 706 -17.19 -29.06 -12.73
CA MET A 706 -18.18 -27.98 -12.65
C MET A 706 -19.44 -28.38 -13.43
N LEU A 707 -20.29 -29.19 -12.78
CA LEU A 707 -21.45 -29.84 -13.41
C LEU A 707 -22.65 -28.92 -13.59
N ASN A 708 -22.68 -27.82 -12.83
CA ASN A 708 -23.75 -26.82 -12.75
C ASN A 708 -23.36 -25.51 -13.45
N THR A 709 -22.27 -25.48 -14.21
CA THR A 709 -21.76 -24.28 -14.89
C THR A 709 -21.95 -24.33 -16.40
N ARG A 710 -22.67 -23.37 -16.99
CA ARG A 710 -22.97 -23.31 -18.43
C ARG A 710 -23.13 -21.86 -18.90
N TRP A 711 -22.77 -21.59 -20.15
CA TRP A 711 -23.14 -20.35 -20.83
C TRP A 711 -24.60 -20.44 -21.29
N ASP A 712 -25.31 -19.33 -21.32
CA ASP A 712 -26.77 -19.31 -21.44
C ASP A 712 -27.32 -19.94 -22.74
N HIS A 713 -26.60 -19.83 -23.86
CA HIS A 713 -26.94 -20.53 -25.11
C HIS A 713 -26.73 -22.07 -25.04
N THR A 714 -26.37 -22.63 -23.88
CA THR A 714 -26.15 -24.06 -23.66
C THR A 714 -27.09 -24.61 -22.58
N THR A 715 -27.50 -25.88 -22.70
CA THR A 715 -28.55 -26.44 -21.85
C THR A 715 -28.01 -26.87 -20.47
N LEU A 716 -28.57 -26.30 -19.41
CA LEU A 716 -28.43 -26.83 -18.05
C LEU A 716 -29.19 -28.17 -17.89
N SER A 717 -28.83 -28.93 -16.87
CA SER A 717 -29.52 -30.18 -16.55
C SER A 717 -30.95 -29.90 -16.09
N GLU A 718 -31.94 -30.56 -16.70
CA GLU A 718 -33.33 -30.53 -16.22
C GLU A 718 -33.47 -31.03 -14.77
N ALA A 719 -32.52 -31.85 -14.30
CA ALA A 719 -32.50 -32.33 -12.93
C ALA A 719 -32.06 -31.27 -11.90
N ASN A 720 -31.39 -30.19 -12.35
CA ASN A 720 -30.96 -29.08 -11.51
C ASN A 720 -31.05 -27.75 -12.29
N PRO A 721 -32.28 -27.23 -12.49
CA PRO A 721 -32.47 -26.03 -13.30
C PRO A 721 -31.93 -24.78 -12.60
N LYS A 722 -31.58 -23.76 -13.39
CA LYS A 722 -31.20 -22.42 -12.94
C LYS A 722 -32.22 -21.84 -11.95
N ALA A 723 -31.78 -21.09 -10.96
CA ALA A 723 -32.66 -20.31 -10.10
C ALA A 723 -33.39 -19.25 -10.93
N LEU A 724 -34.68 -19.08 -10.69
CA LEU A 724 -35.43 -17.99 -11.30
C LEU A 724 -34.90 -16.68 -10.72
N GLN A 725 -34.64 -15.72 -11.61
CA GLN A 725 -34.15 -14.38 -11.29
C GLN A 725 -35.31 -13.46 -10.95
N TYR A 726 -35.10 -12.55 -10.00
CA TYR A 726 -36.12 -11.63 -9.53
C TYR A 726 -35.56 -10.22 -9.39
N THR A 727 -36.24 -9.23 -9.96
CA THR A 727 -36.01 -7.84 -9.59
C THR A 727 -36.99 -7.47 -8.47
N LEU A 728 -36.60 -6.60 -7.54
CA LEU A 728 -37.44 -6.19 -6.42
C LEU A 728 -37.84 -4.73 -6.58
N ASP A 729 -39.12 -4.44 -6.33
CA ASP A 729 -39.63 -3.07 -6.32
C ASP A 729 -39.24 -2.29 -5.05
N GLU A 730 -39.60 -1.00 -5.00
CA GLU A 730 -39.41 -0.10 -3.84
C GLU A 730 -40.00 -0.64 -2.50
N ASN A 731 -40.89 -1.64 -2.55
CA ASN A 731 -41.47 -2.27 -1.37
C ASN A 731 -40.82 -3.62 -1.02
N ALA A 732 -39.67 -3.93 -1.63
CA ALA A 732 -38.98 -5.22 -1.54
C ALA A 732 -39.85 -6.41 -2.01
N THR A 733 -40.77 -6.17 -2.96
CA THR A 733 -41.61 -7.22 -3.53
C THR A 733 -40.88 -7.87 -4.70
N PRO A 734 -40.62 -9.20 -4.68
CA PRO A 734 -39.93 -9.88 -5.77
C PRO A 734 -40.84 -10.04 -6.99
N ILE A 735 -40.36 -9.56 -8.15
CA ILE A 735 -40.98 -9.68 -9.46
C ILE A 735 -40.12 -10.62 -10.32
N PRO A 736 -40.66 -11.75 -10.79
CA PRO A 736 -39.90 -12.69 -11.59
C PRO A 736 -39.50 -12.06 -12.92
N LEU A 737 -38.24 -12.21 -13.30
CA LEU A 737 -37.75 -11.82 -14.62
C LEU A 737 -37.93 -12.98 -15.61
N PRO A 738 -38.24 -12.68 -16.88
CA PRO A 738 -38.13 -13.69 -17.93
C PRO A 738 -36.67 -14.08 -18.13
N GLU A 739 -36.43 -15.24 -18.75
CA GLU A 739 -35.07 -15.59 -19.19
C GLU A 739 -34.61 -14.59 -20.26
N TYR A 740 -33.40 -14.05 -20.09
CA TYR A 740 -32.81 -13.03 -20.96
C TYR A 740 -31.35 -13.34 -21.29
N SER A 741 -30.82 -12.70 -22.33
CA SER A 741 -29.40 -12.69 -22.69
C SER A 741 -29.05 -11.40 -23.47
N TYR A 742 -27.84 -11.29 -24.01
CA TYR A 742 -27.37 -10.17 -24.83
C TYR A 742 -26.23 -10.59 -25.77
N PRO A 743 -25.96 -9.85 -26.86
CA PRO A 743 -24.93 -10.21 -27.85
C PRO A 743 -23.51 -10.28 -27.28
N THR A 744 -23.27 -9.63 -26.13
CA THR A 744 -21.99 -9.60 -25.44
C THR A 744 -21.90 -10.59 -24.28
N PHE A 745 -22.77 -11.63 -24.26
CA PHE A 745 -23.03 -12.58 -23.16
C PHE A 745 -21.81 -13.08 -22.35
N TYR A 746 -20.60 -13.11 -22.93
CA TYR A 746 -19.38 -13.43 -22.18
C TYR A 746 -19.05 -12.44 -21.05
N ASP A 747 -19.58 -11.22 -21.11
CA ASP A 747 -19.34 -10.22 -20.07
C ASP A 747 -20.17 -10.46 -18.80
N GLY A 748 -21.29 -11.19 -18.83
CA GLY A 748 -22.09 -11.41 -17.62
C GLY A 748 -23.04 -12.62 -17.57
N ASP A 749 -23.27 -13.33 -18.67
CA ASP A 749 -24.36 -14.32 -18.76
C ASP A 749 -23.93 -15.78 -18.50
N LEU A 750 -22.96 -15.97 -17.61
CA LEU A 750 -22.60 -17.31 -17.14
C LEU A 750 -23.58 -17.76 -16.06
N ASN A 751 -24.10 -18.98 -16.20
CA ASN A 751 -24.87 -19.65 -15.16
C ASN A 751 -23.98 -20.63 -14.41
N THR A 752 -23.91 -20.55 -13.09
CA THR A 752 -23.08 -21.43 -12.25
C THR A 752 -23.58 -21.53 -10.81
N SER A 753 -23.08 -22.49 -10.04
CA SER A 753 -23.34 -22.59 -8.60
C SER A 753 -22.15 -22.07 -7.77
N THR A 754 -22.38 -21.77 -6.49
CA THR A 754 -21.31 -21.39 -5.56
C THR A 754 -20.26 -22.48 -5.41
N ASN A 755 -20.68 -23.74 -5.33
CA ASN A 755 -19.76 -24.88 -5.29
C ASN A 755 -18.85 -25.00 -6.52
N ASP A 756 -19.38 -24.74 -7.72
CA ASP A 756 -18.58 -24.81 -8.94
C ASP A 756 -17.62 -23.63 -9.06
N LEU A 757 -18.06 -22.41 -8.70
CA LEU A 757 -17.17 -21.25 -8.59
C LEU A 757 -16.05 -21.50 -7.58
N ALA A 758 -16.35 -22.13 -6.45
CA ALA A 758 -15.34 -22.44 -5.43
C ALA A 758 -14.24 -23.36 -5.98
N LYS A 759 -14.58 -24.32 -6.85
CA LYS A 759 -13.60 -25.21 -7.50
C LYS A 759 -12.67 -24.42 -8.45
N LEU A 760 -13.23 -23.50 -9.24
CA LEU A 760 -12.42 -22.62 -10.09
C LEU A 760 -11.52 -21.71 -9.26
N LEU A 761 -12.08 -21.06 -8.23
CA LEU A 761 -11.34 -20.16 -7.35
C LEU A 761 -10.19 -20.88 -6.62
N ILE A 762 -10.45 -22.09 -6.11
CA ILE A 762 -9.41 -22.96 -5.53
C ILE A 762 -8.35 -23.32 -6.58
N SER A 763 -8.77 -23.66 -7.81
CA SER A 763 -7.85 -23.99 -8.89
C SER A 763 -6.87 -22.84 -9.16
N ILE A 764 -7.37 -21.61 -9.27
CA ILE A 764 -6.55 -20.41 -9.45
C ILE A 764 -5.66 -20.17 -8.22
N ALA A 765 -6.19 -20.26 -7.00
CA ALA A 765 -5.39 -20.12 -5.77
C ALA A 765 -4.27 -21.18 -5.65
N GLN A 766 -4.45 -22.36 -6.24
CA GLN A 766 -3.47 -23.44 -6.29
C GLN A 766 -2.58 -23.43 -7.56
N GLY A 767 -2.49 -22.31 -8.28
CA GLY A 767 -1.63 -22.20 -9.46
C GLY A 767 -2.12 -23.03 -10.65
N GLY A 768 -3.44 -23.08 -10.84
CA GLY A 768 -4.13 -23.65 -11.99
C GLY A 768 -4.52 -25.11 -11.85
N GLN A 769 -4.59 -25.64 -10.62
CA GLN A 769 -4.84 -27.06 -10.36
C GLN A 769 -5.90 -27.28 -9.27
N PHE A 770 -6.79 -28.24 -9.47
CA PHE A 770 -7.75 -28.71 -8.48
C PHE A 770 -7.85 -30.24 -8.56
N GLU A 771 -7.77 -30.94 -7.42
CA GLU A 771 -7.91 -32.41 -7.32
C GLU A 771 -7.09 -33.21 -8.35
N GLY A 772 -5.86 -32.77 -8.65
CA GLY A 772 -4.98 -33.46 -9.61
C GLY A 772 -5.24 -33.11 -11.09
N LYS A 773 -6.21 -32.25 -11.38
CA LYS A 773 -6.53 -31.74 -12.71
C LYS A 773 -5.98 -30.33 -12.88
N ARG A 774 -5.22 -30.11 -13.95
CA ARG A 774 -4.62 -28.82 -14.27
C ARG A 774 -5.34 -28.18 -15.44
N ILE A 775 -5.72 -26.91 -15.29
CA ILE A 775 -6.33 -26.09 -16.34
C ILE A 775 -5.43 -24.95 -16.82
N LEU A 776 -4.44 -24.54 -16.01
CA LEU A 776 -3.42 -23.53 -16.34
C LEU A 776 -2.07 -23.92 -15.72
N SER A 777 -0.97 -23.44 -16.31
CA SER A 777 0.33 -23.47 -15.64
C SER A 777 0.39 -22.46 -14.48
N ALA A 778 1.29 -22.67 -13.52
CA ALA A 778 1.48 -21.73 -12.40
C ALA A 778 1.91 -20.33 -12.89
N SER A 779 2.78 -20.26 -13.90
CA SER A 779 3.20 -18.99 -14.53
C SER A 779 2.06 -18.31 -15.29
N SER A 780 1.12 -19.08 -15.86
CA SER A 780 -0.06 -18.52 -16.50
C SER A 780 -1.02 -17.93 -15.47
N VAL A 781 -1.19 -18.58 -14.32
CA VAL A 781 -1.96 -18.01 -13.20
C VAL A 781 -1.31 -16.74 -12.65
N GLU A 782 0.03 -16.71 -12.54
CA GLU A 782 0.74 -15.49 -12.17
C GLU A 782 0.44 -14.36 -13.18
N THR A 783 0.53 -14.64 -14.48
CA THR A 783 0.19 -13.67 -15.55
C THR A 783 -1.28 -13.23 -15.50
N LEU A 784 -2.20 -14.15 -15.19
CA LEU A 784 -3.64 -13.89 -15.06
C LEU A 784 -3.93 -12.86 -13.97
N LEU A 785 -3.19 -12.91 -12.86
CA LEU A 785 -3.42 -12.12 -11.65
C LEU A 785 -2.50 -10.88 -11.52
N SER A 786 -1.35 -10.86 -12.18
CA SER A 786 -0.39 -9.76 -12.12
C SER A 786 -0.90 -8.49 -12.80
N PRO A 787 -0.44 -7.28 -12.39
CA PRO A 787 -0.78 -6.05 -13.08
C PRO A 787 -0.38 -6.09 -14.56
N LEU A 788 -1.34 -5.92 -15.46
CA LEU A 788 -1.11 -5.91 -16.91
C LEU A 788 -1.14 -4.50 -17.51
N THR A 789 -1.33 -3.47 -16.69
CA THR A 789 -1.38 -2.05 -17.07
C THR A 789 -0.60 -1.18 -16.07
N ASP A 790 -0.02 -0.09 -16.59
CA ASP A 790 0.60 1.00 -15.82
C ASP A 790 -0.38 2.14 -15.52
N VAL A 791 -1.60 2.05 -16.07
CA VAL A 791 -2.68 3.00 -15.80
C VAL A 791 -3.12 2.82 -14.37
N PHE A 792 -3.30 3.92 -13.67
CA PHE A 792 -3.79 3.90 -12.31
C PHE A 792 -5.19 3.30 -12.24
N THR A 793 -5.39 2.30 -11.39
CA THR A 793 -6.66 1.60 -11.16
C THR A 793 -7.07 1.72 -9.71
N GLN A 794 -8.37 1.57 -9.43
CA GLN A 794 -8.90 1.50 -8.06
C GLN A 794 -8.58 0.18 -7.33
N TYR A 795 -7.84 -0.72 -7.98
CA TYR A 795 -7.37 -1.99 -7.42
C TYR A 795 -5.84 -1.99 -7.28
N ASN A 796 -5.30 -2.82 -6.37
CA ASN A 796 -3.84 -3.04 -6.26
C ASN A 796 -3.25 -3.58 -7.57
N ALA A 797 -3.98 -4.46 -8.25
CA ALA A 797 -3.62 -4.96 -9.57
C ALA A 797 -4.87 -5.24 -10.43
N GLN A 798 -4.81 -4.76 -11.67
CA GLN A 798 -5.69 -5.19 -12.76
C GLN A 798 -4.96 -6.23 -13.62
N GLY A 799 -5.34 -7.50 -13.43
CA GLY A 799 -4.93 -8.62 -14.26
C GLY A 799 -5.83 -8.77 -15.50
N LEU A 800 -5.91 -10.00 -16.03
CA LEU A 800 -6.73 -10.32 -17.20
C LEU A 800 -8.18 -10.53 -16.74
N PHE A 801 -8.98 -9.46 -16.63
CA PHE A 801 -10.29 -9.43 -15.94
C PHE A 801 -10.33 -9.98 -14.50
N TRP A 802 -9.17 -10.25 -13.90
CA TRP A 802 -9.05 -10.57 -12.48
C TRP A 802 -8.57 -9.32 -11.75
N VAL A 803 -9.18 -9.04 -10.61
CA VAL A 803 -8.76 -7.93 -9.76
C VAL A 803 -8.06 -8.47 -8.51
N THR A 804 -7.05 -7.74 -8.07
CA THR A 804 -6.41 -7.94 -6.77
C THR A 804 -6.59 -6.69 -5.93
N GLU A 805 -7.19 -6.82 -4.76
CA GLU A 805 -7.37 -5.74 -3.78
C GLU A 805 -6.76 -6.17 -2.44
N GLY A 806 -5.63 -5.55 -2.10
CA GLY A 806 -4.68 -6.13 -1.15
C GLY A 806 -4.42 -7.60 -1.45
N ASN A 807 -4.61 -8.47 -0.45
CA ASN A 807 -4.36 -9.90 -0.60
C ASN A 807 -5.53 -10.69 -1.23
N PHE A 808 -6.67 -10.04 -1.51
CA PHE A 808 -7.84 -10.68 -2.11
C PHE A 808 -7.72 -10.70 -3.63
N ILE A 809 -7.97 -11.87 -4.22
CA ILE A 809 -8.19 -12.04 -5.66
C ILE A 809 -9.64 -12.45 -5.91
N GLY A 810 -10.18 -12.03 -7.04
CA GLY A 810 -11.47 -12.54 -7.52
C GLY A 810 -12.22 -11.53 -8.37
N HIS A 811 -13.55 -11.56 -8.27
CA HIS A 811 -14.44 -10.67 -9.00
C HIS A 811 -15.85 -10.68 -8.38
N ASN A 812 -16.57 -9.56 -8.53
CA ASN A 812 -17.98 -9.43 -8.16
C ASN A 812 -18.87 -9.45 -9.40
N GLY A 813 -20.16 -9.74 -9.23
CA GLY A 813 -21.11 -9.88 -10.31
C GLY A 813 -22.45 -9.28 -9.96
N TYR A 814 -23.00 -8.48 -10.86
CA TYR A 814 -24.32 -7.90 -10.74
C TYR A 814 -24.92 -7.80 -12.14
N ASP A 815 -26.17 -8.20 -12.28
CA ASP A 815 -26.96 -8.15 -13.51
C ASP A 815 -28.46 -8.20 -13.11
N PRO A 816 -29.42 -7.88 -13.99
CA PRO A 816 -30.84 -7.93 -13.66
C PRO A 816 -31.23 -9.25 -12.98
N GLY A 817 -31.78 -9.18 -11.78
CA GLY A 817 -32.16 -10.32 -10.96
C GLY A 817 -31.04 -11.12 -10.25
N THR A 818 -29.80 -10.64 -10.17
CA THR A 818 -28.74 -11.35 -9.43
C THR A 818 -27.64 -10.46 -8.81
N LEU A 819 -27.06 -10.97 -7.72
CA LEU A 819 -25.82 -10.51 -7.11
C LEU A 819 -24.93 -11.72 -6.83
N ALA A 820 -23.65 -11.66 -7.19
CA ALA A 820 -22.67 -12.70 -6.94
C ALA A 820 -21.32 -12.12 -6.49
N ILE A 821 -20.61 -12.83 -5.61
CA ILE A 821 -19.29 -12.46 -5.10
C ILE A 821 -18.40 -13.69 -5.08
N MET A 822 -17.16 -13.57 -5.56
CA MET A 822 -16.15 -14.63 -5.52
C MET A 822 -14.81 -14.01 -5.12
N HIS A 823 -14.37 -14.24 -3.89
CA HIS A 823 -13.09 -13.71 -3.38
C HIS A 823 -12.28 -14.76 -2.61
N TYR A 824 -10.96 -14.68 -2.76
CA TYR A 824 -10.00 -15.51 -2.05
C TYR A 824 -8.80 -14.68 -1.59
N ASN A 825 -8.49 -14.72 -0.30
CA ASN A 825 -7.33 -14.09 0.28
C ASN A 825 -6.13 -15.03 0.21
N LYS A 826 -5.12 -14.66 -0.58
CA LYS A 826 -3.92 -15.48 -0.81
C LYS A 826 -3.05 -15.64 0.43
N ALA A 827 -3.05 -14.65 1.33
CA ALA A 827 -2.24 -14.68 2.54
C ALA A 827 -2.85 -15.61 3.60
N THR A 828 -4.13 -15.44 3.91
CA THR A 828 -4.83 -16.27 4.91
C THR A 828 -5.34 -17.60 4.36
N ARG A 829 -5.27 -17.78 3.04
CA ARG A 829 -5.75 -18.95 2.29
C ARG A 829 -7.23 -19.25 2.51
N SER A 830 -8.00 -18.19 2.75
CA SER A 830 -9.43 -18.25 3.03
C SER A 830 -10.20 -17.50 1.96
N GLY A 831 -11.39 -17.96 1.61
CA GLY A 831 -12.21 -17.32 0.58
C GLY A 831 -13.65 -17.78 0.66
N PHE A 832 -14.48 -17.21 -0.20
CA PHE A 832 -15.88 -17.61 -0.29
C PHE A 832 -16.43 -17.30 -1.69
N THR A 833 -17.54 -17.96 -2.00
CA THR A 833 -18.40 -17.66 -3.15
C THR A 833 -19.82 -17.50 -2.64
N PHE A 834 -20.53 -16.51 -3.17
CA PHE A 834 -21.84 -16.08 -2.70
C PHE A 834 -22.70 -15.73 -3.91
N ILE A 835 -23.95 -16.19 -3.95
CA ILE A 835 -24.91 -15.88 -5.02
C ILE A 835 -26.30 -15.63 -4.43
N VAL A 836 -26.99 -14.61 -4.94
CA VAL A 836 -28.37 -14.24 -4.65
C VAL A 836 -29.14 -14.24 -5.97
N ASN A 837 -30.35 -14.84 -5.97
CA ASN A 837 -31.25 -14.79 -7.12
C ASN A 837 -32.25 -13.62 -7.03
N GLY A 838 -31.76 -12.45 -6.65
CA GLY A 838 -32.54 -11.24 -6.58
C GLY A 838 -31.67 -9.98 -6.47
N GLU A 839 -32.19 -8.87 -6.97
CA GLU A 839 -31.60 -7.53 -6.86
C GLU A 839 -32.68 -6.45 -6.89
N ASP A 840 -32.35 -5.23 -6.47
CA ASP A 840 -33.27 -4.10 -6.39
C ASP A 840 -32.70 -2.78 -6.93
N GLY A 841 -31.74 -2.83 -7.87
CA GLY A 841 -31.07 -1.64 -8.40
C GLY A 841 -31.74 -1.05 -9.65
N TYR A 842 -32.56 -1.81 -10.36
CA TYR A 842 -33.25 -1.34 -11.57
C TYR A 842 -34.59 -0.65 -11.28
N ILE A 843 -35.38 -1.18 -10.34
CA ILE A 843 -36.71 -0.65 -10.02
C ILE A 843 -36.95 -0.45 -8.51
N GLY A 844 -35.91 -0.66 -7.69
CA GLY A 844 -35.95 -0.55 -6.23
C GLY A 844 -34.95 0.47 -5.67
N ASP A 845 -34.48 0.24 -4.44
CA ASP A 845 -33.72 1.21 -3.64
C ASP A 845 -32.25 0.82 -3.40
N ASN A 846 -31.70 -0.15 -4.14
CA ASN A 846 -30.32 -0.69 -3.96
C ASN A 846 -30.03 -1.25 -2.54
N ASN A 847 -31.05 -1.60 -1.77
CA ASN A 847 -30.93 -2.18 -0.44
C ASN A 847 -30.19 -3.52 -0.45
N VAL A 848 -30.32 -4.32 -1.52
CA VAL A 848 -29.60 -5.61 -1.65
C VAL A 848 -28.09 -5.39 -1.65
N LEU A 849 -27.61 -4.43 -2.45
CA LEU A 849 -26.19 -4.05 -2.52
C LEU A 849 -25.69 -3.42 -1.21
N ASN A 850 -26.56 -2.71 -0.49
CA ASN A 850 -26.18 -2.06 0.76
C ASN A 850 -26.22 -2.98 2.00
N SER A 851 -26.77 -4.20 1.88
CA SER A 851 -27.04 -5.08 3.04
C SER A 851 -26.20 -6.35 3.12
N TYR A 852 -25.44 -6.72 2.08
CA TYR A 852 -24.75 -8.02 2.06
C TYR A 852 -23.48 -8.09 2.94
N GLN A 853 -22.95 -6.94 3.36
CA GLN A 853 -21.60 -6.84 3.94
C GLN A 853 -21.43 -7.63 5.25
N SER A 854 -22.43 -7.64 6.13
CA SER A 854 -22.42 -8.44 7.37
C SER A 854 -22.28 -9.94 7.07
N LEU A 855 -23.07 -10.42 6.10
CA LEU A 855 -23.10 -11.83 5.72
C LEU A 855 -21.78 -12.27 5.10
N VAL A 856 -21.23 -11.53 4.14
CA VAL A 856 -19.93 -11.89 3.52
C VAL A 856 -18.78 -11.79 4.51
N SER A 857 -18.81 -10.84 5.45
CA SER A 857 -17.86 -10.78 6.57
C SER A 857 -17.94 -12.04 7.42
N ALA A 858 -19.14 -12.50 7.76
CA ALA A 858 -19.34 -13.73 8.53
C ALA A 858 -18.82 -14.97 7.78
N LEU A 859 -19.06 -15.07 6.47
CA LEU A 859 -18.55 -16.15 5.61
C LEU A 859 -17.03 -16.19 5.59
N TYR A 860 -16.37 -15.04 5.36
CA TYR A 860 -14.91 -14.98 5.34
C TYR A 860 -14.29 -15.28 6.70
N ARG A 861 -14.83 -14.70 7.79
CA ARG A 861 -14.36 -14.94 9.17
C ARG A 861 -14.57 -16.40 9.62
N TYR A 862 -15.60 -17.09 9.12
CA TYR A 862 -15.73 -18.53 9.34
C TYR A 862 -14.53 -19.28 8.75
N GLY A 863 -14.14 -18.94 7.51
CA GLY A 863 -12.99 -19.54 6.82
C GLY A 863 -11.68 -19.38 7.59
N LEU A 864 -11.41 -18.22 8.18
CA LEU A 864 -10.18 -17.94 8.95
C LEU A 864 -9.97 -18.83 10.18
N SER A 865 -10.97 -19.60 10.58
CA SER A 865 -11.01 -20.30 11.86
C SER A 865 -11.05 -21.83 11.77
N GLU A 866 -11.06 -22.37 10.54
CA GLU A 866 -11.01 -23.81 10.21
C GLU A 866 -9.58 -24.31 9.97
#